data_AF-A0A396PER0-F1
#
_entry.id   AF-A0A396PER0-F1
#
_cell.length_a   1.000
_cell.length_b   1.000
_cell.length_c   1.000
_cell.angle_alpha   90.00
_cell.angle_beta   90.00
_cell.angle_gamma   90.00
#
_symmetry.space_group_name_H-M   'P 1'
#
loop_
_entity.id
_entity.type
_entity.pdbx_description
1 polymer ?
#
loop_
_entity_poly.entity_id
_entity_poly.type
_entity_poly.pdbx_seq_one_letter_code
_entity_poly.pdbx_strand_id
1 'polypeptide(L)'
;MKTELLAPAGSMEALKAAVSAGADAVYLGGAAFGARAYAKNLDEQEILSAIDYVHLRNRKLYLTVNTLLKEEELEEKLYPYLRPYYEQGMDAVIVQDMGVLKAVRSWFPDLDIHASTQMTVTGSAGARFLESLGATRVVPARELSFAEIQKIHRTTNLEIECFVHGALCYCYSGQCLFSSLIGGRSGNRGRCAQPCRLPYEAYDKDNHRMGEPGDRYPLSPKDMCTVELLPEIVKSGIMSLKIEGRMKKPEYTAGVVSIYRKYLDLYEKKPSRFHVLPEDMKKLYELYNRDGFNKSYYTVRNGRDMMALKNEKEQENKKKQRRNEQLFYEIQRDYIETEAKEPISGFLTLYPGQPAFLSAESGKYSVTAEAGMVEPAKKQPLTEERVKTQLEKTGETPFYFKELDVCMDDNCFVPMQTLNELRRGVSDQLVKEMTEPYRRKAAEKPEQEAKASGKPDQESRAEKKMELTASAETRAQWNALLEIPEITTIYAGMGCFKREIFEEQAEKGILQAKELGKQVYLMLPHVVREGDLKEYRDTFRCLKEIGLGGFLIRNLESFSFLKEMGMEKDIRLDYSVYTYNSRAQAFWQEQGVQRDTVPYELNEREIGKRDNTNSEMVVYGYLPMMVSAQCVQKNLNGCNHSYSLVRLKDRMGKYFPVKSYCTSCYSVIYNSLPLGLVKEADEIRSMHPAAVRLNFTIETLEETKEIAAAFAGTYCKGIAVPAEQEYTKGHFRRKVE
;
A
#
# COMPACT_ATOMS: atom_id res chain seq x y z
N MET A 1 -21.25 13.36 7.29
CA MET A 1 -20.93 12.13 6.55
C MET A 1 -20.94 10.97 7.52
N LYS A 2 -21.50 9.82 7.12
CA LYS A 2 -21.37 8.56 7.85
C LYS A 2 -19.96 8.00 7.61
N THR A 3 -19.30 7.48 8.63
CA THR A 3 -17.95 6.89 8.46
C THR A 3 -18.08 5.50 7.85
N GLU A 4 -17.29 5.21 6.81
CA GLU A 4 -17.28 3.92 6.11
C GLU A 4 -16.52 2.86 6.94
N LEU A 5 -17.10 1.67 7.12
CA LEU A 5 -16.37 0.50 7.62
C LEU A 5 -15.90 -0.38 6.44
N LEU A 6 -14.59 -0.41 6.21
CA LEU A 6 -13.97 -1.11 5.08
C LEU A 6 -13.34 -2.45 5.52
N ALA A 7 -13.87 -3.55 4.99
CA ALA A 7 -13.46 -4.90 5.36
C ALA A 7 -12.59 -5.59 4.30
N PRO A 8 -11.65 -6.47 4.70
CA PRO A 8 -10.85 -7.26 3.77
C PRO A 8 -11.63 -8.48 3.25
N ALA A 9 -11.56 -8.74 1.95
CA ALA A 9 -12.11 -9.93 1.32
C ALA A 9 -10.99 -10.71 0.60
N GLY A 10 -10.67 -11.91 1.13
CA GLY A 10 -9.70 -12.84 0.53
C GLY A 10 -10.33 -13.99 -0.28
N SER A 11 -11.65 -14.14 -0.18
CA SER A 11 -12.49 -15.12 -0.86
C SER A 11 -13.92 -14.57 -0.96
N MET A 12 -14.75 -15.17 -1.82
CA MET A 12 -16.19 -14.83 -1.89
C MET A 12 -16.90 -15.05 -0.56
N GLU A 13 -16.57 -16.12 0.18
CA GLU A 13 -17.12 -16.39 1.52
C GLU A 13 -16.79 -15.27 2.51
N ALA A 14 -15.53 -14.80 2.52
CA ALA A 14 -15.13 -13.71 3.40
C ALA A 14 -15.80 -12.38 3.02
N LEU A 15 -16.06 -12.17 1.72
CA LEU A 15 -16.81 -11.02 1.22
C LEU A 15 -18.26 -11.05 1.72
N LYS A 16 -18.97 -12.16 1.50
CA LYS A 16 -20.35 -12.35 1.98
C LYS A 16 -20.44 -12.19 3.50
N ALA A 17 -19.48 -12.75 4.22
CA ALA A 17 -19.40 -12.65 5.68
C ALA A 17 -19.16 -11.20 6.16
N ALA A 18 -18.29 -10.44 5.47
CA ALA A 18 -18.06 -9.04 5.79
C ALA A 18 -19.31 -8.17 5.57
N VAL A 19 -19.99 -8.35 4.43
CA VAL A 19 -21.22 -7.62 4.10
C VAL A 19 -22.32 -7.95 5.10
N SER A 20 -22.51 -9.23 5.42
CA SER A 20 -23.50 -9.68 6.41
C SER A 20 -23.21 -9.16 7.82
N ALA A 21 -21.92 -9.00 8.18
CA ALA A 21 -21.50 -8.40 9.44
C ALA A 21 -21.64 -6.85 9.48
N GLY A 22 -22.01 -6.22 8.38
CA GLY A 22 -22.30 -4.79 8.31
C GLY A 22 -21.16 -3.91 7.79
N ALA A 23 -20.25 -4.46 6.98
CA ALA A 23 -19.28 -3.65 6.24
C ALA A 23 -20.00 -2.72 5.24
N ASP A 24 -19.55 -1.46 5.15
CA ASP A 24 -20.07 -0.50 4.17
C ASP A 24 -19.38 -0.66 2.81
N ALA A 25 -18.12 -1.13 2.82
CA ALA A 25 -17.35 -1.47 1.63
C ALA A 25 -16.41 -2.66 1.90
N VAL A 26 -15.97 -3.32 0.83
CA VAL A 26 -14.96 -4.40 0.89
C VAL A 26 -13.79 -4.09 -0.04
N TYR A 27 -12.59 -4.54 0.31
CA TYR A 27 -11.44 -4.51 -0.61
C TYR A 27 -10.85 -5.90 -0.80
N LEU A 28 -10.45 -6.21 -2.04
CA LEU A 28 -9.89 -7.49 -2.42
C LEU A 28 -8.71 -7.36 -3.39
N GLY A 29 -8.00 -8.46 -3.58
CA GLY A 29 -7.03 -8.61 -4.67
C GLY A 29 -7.56 -9.60 -5.69
N GLY A 30 -7.31 -9.34 -6.97
CA GLY A 30 -7.56 -10.32 -8.03
C GLY A 30 -6.34 -11.18 -8.30
N ALA A 31 -6.37 -11.90 -9.43
CA ALA A 31 -5.33 -12.83 -9.84
C ALA A 31 -3.94 -12.18 -10.03
N ALA A 32 -3.86 -10.85 -10.20
CA ALA A 32 -2.62 -10.12 -10.41
C ALA A 32 -2.59 -8.75 -9.68
N PHE A 33 -1.40 -8.15 -9.64
CA PHE A 33 -1.13 -6.75 -9.23
C PHE A 33 -1.51 -6.34 -7.80
N GLY A 34 -1.85 -7.29 -6.93
CA GLY A 34 -2.16 -7.04 -5.51
C GLY A 34 -1.01 -7.38 -4.56
N ALA A 35 -0.85 -6.60 -3.47
CA ALA A 35 0.21 -6.77 -2.48
C ALA A 35 0.08 -8.01 -1.52
N ARG A 36 -0.67 -9.05 -1.91
CA ARG A 36 -0.77 -10.35 -1.22
C ARG A 36 -0.94 -11.48 -2.26
N ALA A 37 0.16 -11.88 -2.88
CA ALA A 37 0.17 -12.92 -3.91
C ALA A 37 -0.23 -14.31 -3.39
N TYR A 38 -0.12 -14.56 -2.08
CA TYR A 38 -0.43 -15.86 -1.44
C TYR A 38 -1.82 -15.93 -0.81
N ALA A 39 -2.66 -14.89 -0.94
CA ALA A 39 -4.07 -15.03 -0.61
C ALA A 39 -4.75 -15.90 -1.68
N LYS A 40 -5.88 -16.56 -1.35
CA LYS A 40 -6.64 -17.37 -2.32
C LYS A 40 -6.90 -16.54 -3.60
N ASN A 41 -7.21 -15.24 -3.40
CA ASN A 41 -7.56 -14.22 -4.41
C ASN A 41 -8.71 -14.70 -5.31
N LEU A 42 -9.54 -13.76 -5.79
CA LEU A 42 -10.66 -14.13 -6.65
C LEU A 42 -10.21 -14.16 -8.11
N ASP A 43 -10.78 -15.07 -8.90
CA ASP A 43 -10.66 -15.03 -10.35
C ASP A 43 -11.57 -13.95 -10.98
N GLU A 44 -11.49 -13.78 -12.29
CA GLU A 44 -12.23 -12.73 -13.01
C GLU A 44 -13.75 -12.86 -12.81
N GLN A 45 -14.31 -14.07 -12.97
CA GLN A 45 -15.76 -14.29 -12.88
C GLN A 45 -16.25 -14.12 -11.44
N GLU A 46 -15.46 -14.58 -10.47
CA GLU A 46 -15.73 -14.36 -9.05
C GLU A 46 -15.73 -12.86 -8.72
N ILE A 47 -14.83 -12.05 -9.28
CA ILE A 47 -14.81 -10.59 -9.07
C ILE A 47 -16.03 -9.92 -9.73
N LEU A 48 -16.39 -10.30 -10.96
CA LEU A 48 -17.57 -9.76 -11.63
C LEU A 48 -18.84 -10.02 -10.80
N SER A 49 -19.00 -11.26 -10.30
CA SER A 49 -20.09 -11.63 -9.40
C SER A 49 -20.02 -10.88 -8.06
N ALA A 50 -18.81 -10.63 -7.53
CA ALA A 50 -18.62 -9.89 -6.28
C ALA A 50 -19.04 -8.43 -6.41
N ILE A 51 -18.76 -7.77 -7.55
CA ILE A 51 -19.18 -6.40 -7.83
C ILE A 51 -20.72 -6.33 -7.78
N ASP A 52 -21.40 -7.22 -8.48
CA ASP A 52 -22.87 -7.27 -8.46
C ASP A 52 -23.42 -7.56 -7.06
N TYR A 53 -22.81 -8.51 -6.35
CA TYR A 53 -23.21 -8.87 -5.00
C TYR A 53 -23.18 -7.67 -4.05
N VAL A 54 -22.14 -6.84 -4.11
CA VAL A 54 -22.03 -5.66 -3.24
C VAL A 54 -22.99 -4.53 -3.66
N HIS A 55 -23.15 -4.29 -4.97
CA HIS A 55 -24.00 -3.21 -5.48
C HIS A 55 -25.48 -3.45 -5.23
N LEU A 56 -25.93 -4.71 -5.33
CA LEU A 56 -27.29 -5.10 -4.94
C LEU A 56 -27.61 -4.71 -3.50
N ARG A 57 -26.59 -4.68 -2.63
CA ARG A 57 -26.71 -4.35 -1.19
C ARG A 57 -26.29 -2.92 -0.87
N ASN A 58 -26.17 -2.07 -1.90
CA ASN A 58 -25.69 -0.69 -1.82
C ASN A 58 -24.35 -0.55 -1.08
N ARG A 59 -23.44 -1.50 -1.32
CA ARG A 59 -22.06 -1.53 -0.80
C ARG A 59 -21.07 -1.36 -1.94
N LYS A 60 -19.85 -0.95 -1.59
CA LYS A 60 -18.76 -0.68 -2.56
C LYS A 60 -17.70 -1.77 -2.54
N LEU A 61 -17.01 -1.95 -3.66
CA LEU A 61 -15.89 -2.87 -3.81
C LEU A 61 -14.65 -2.17 -4.39
N TYR A 62 -13.52 -2.32 -3.70
CA TYR A 62 -12.24 -1.72 -4.09
C TYR A 62 -11.21 -2.80 -4.47
N LEU A 63 -10.62 -2.69 -5.66
CA LEU A 63 -9.62 -3.64 -6.15
C LEU A 63 -8.19 -3.14 -5.85
N THR A 64 -7.35 -3.99 -5.27
CA THR A 64 -5.94 -3.65 -5.08
C THR A 64 -5.14 -3.83 -6.37
N VAL A 65 -4.54 -2.74 -6.85
CA VAL A 65 -3.54 -2.66 -7.94
C VAL A 65 -2.29 -1.97 -7.40
N ASN A 66 -1.84 -2.42 -6.22
CA ASN A 66 -0.91 -1.71 -5.36
C ASN A 66 0.46 -2.39 -5.27
N THR A 67 0.92 -2.93 -6.40
CA THR A 67 2.30 -3.39 -6.59
C THR A 67 3.02 -2.50 -7.59
N LEU A 68 4.35 -2.51 -7.55
CA LEU A 68 5.17 -1.90 -8.60
C LEU A 68 5.18 -2.78 -9.84
N LEU A 69 4.87 -2.25 -11.02
CA LEU A 69 4.73 -3.02 -12.26
C LEU A 69 5.96 -2.84 -13.14
N LYS A 70 6.44 -3.96 -13.69
CA LYS A 70 7.48 -3.97 -14.74
C LYS A 70 6.87 -3.50 -16.06
N GLU A 71 7.74 -3.12 -17.00
CA GLU A 71 7.35 -2.58 -18.31
C GLU A 71 6.25 -3.40 -19.02
N GLU A 72 6.49 -4.69 -19.24
CA GLU A 72 5.54 -5.59 -19.91
C GLU A 72 4.24 -5.80 -19.10
N GLU A 73 4.33 -5.79 -17.77
CA GLU A 73 3.17 -5.93 -16.90
C GLU A 73 2.22 -4.75 -17.03
N LEU A 74 2.79 -3.53 -17.11
CA LEU A 74 2.01 -2.31 -17.26
C LEU A 74 1.46 -2.18 -18.68
N GLU A 75 2.32 -2.28 -19.71
CA GLU A 75 1.91 -1.96 -21.08
C GLU A 75 0.98 -3.01 -21.69
N GLU A 76 1.22 -4.29 -21.42
CA GLU A 76 0.51 -5.37 -22.13
C GLU A 76 -0.63 -5.98 -21.31
N LYS A 77 -0.51 -6.01 -19.98
CA LYS A 77 -1.40 -6.83 -19.12
C LYS A 77 -2.38 -6.02 -18.28
N LEU A 78 -2.03 -4.79 -17.88
CA LEU A 78 -2.84 -4.04 -16.93
C LEU A 78 -4.19 -3.59 -17.51
N TYR A 79 -4.20 -3.04 -18.73
CA TYR A 79 -5.44 -2.59 -19.38
C TYR A 79 -6.46 -3.74 -19.57
N PRO A 80 -6.12 -4.88 -20.23
CA PRO A 80 -7.06 -5.97 -20.41
C PRO A 80 -7.49 -6.58 -19.07
N TYR A 81 -6.63 -6.55 -18.05
CA TYR A 81 -6.99 -7.01 -16.71
C TYR A 81 -8.03 -6.11 -16.01
N LEU A 82 -7.93 -4.79 -16.13
CA LEU A 82 -8.86 -3.87 -15.45
C LEU A 82 -10.15 -3.60 -16.21
N ARG A 83 -10.13 -3.69 -17.55
CA ARG A 83 -11.28 -3.42 -18.41
C ARG A 83 -12.58 -4.14 -17.98
N PRO A 84 -12.62 -5.48 -17.77
CA PRO A 84 -13.87 -6.15 -17.42
C PRO A 84 -14.43 -5.65 -16.09
N TYR A 85 -13.56 -5.38 -15.10
CA TYR A 85 -13.99 -4.86 -13.80
C TYR A 85 -14.47 -3.41 -13.90
N TYR A 86 -13.83 -2.59 -14.73
CA TYR A 86 -14.27 -1.23 -15.00
C TYR A 86 -15.68 -1.24 -15.62
N GLU A 87 -15.90 -2.04 -16.67
CA GLU A 87 -17.19 -2.16 -17.37
C GLU A 87 -18.30 -2.70 -16.44
N GLN A 88 -17.97 -3.63 -15.54
CA GLN A 88 -18.88 -4.14 -14.52
C GLN A 88 -19.23 -3.11 -13.44
N GLY A 89 -18.43 -2.06 -13.27
CA GLY A 89 -18.72 -0.98 -12.31
C GLY A 89 -17.86 -0.97 -11.04
N MET A 90 -16.68 -1.57 -11.05
CA MET A 90 -15.68 -1.47 -9.96
C MET A 90 -15.60 -0.04 -9.37
N ASP A 91 -15.81 0.12 -8.06
CA ASP A 91 -15.92 1.46 -7.47
C ASP A 91 -14.59 2.21 -7.47
N ALA A 92 -13.49 1.53 -7.12
CA ALA A 92 -12.16 2.14 -7.09
C ALA A 92 -11.02 1.12 -7.22
N VAL A 93 -9.85 1.61 -7.63
CA VAL A 93 -8.58 0.87 -7.53
C VAL A 93 -7.63 1.50 -6.52
N ILE A 94 -6.96 0.67 -5.73
CA ILE A 94 -5.94 1.10 -4.77
C ILE A 94 -4.56 0.99 -5.44
N VAL A 95 -3.88 2.10 -5.67
CA VAL A 95 -2.69 2.20 -6.53
C VAL A 95 -1.45 2.70 -5.78
N GLN A 96 -0.27 2.18 -6.13
CA GLN A 96 1.03 2.64 -5.62
C GLN A 96 1.93 3.25 -6.70
N ASP A 97 2.00 2.62 -7.86
CA ASP A 97 2.94 2.95 -8.93
C ASP A 97 2.46 4.20 -9.71
N MET A 98 3.32 5.21 -9.87
CA MET A 98 2.95 6.45 -10.57
C MET A 98 2.65 6.23 -12.06
N GLY A 99 3.28 5.25 -12.69
CA GLY A 99 2.96 4.84 -14.06
C GLY A 99 1.58 4.22 -14.15
N VAL A 100 1.19 3.39 -13.17
CA VAL A 100 -0.16 2.82 -13.06
C VAL A 100 -1.20 3.89 -12.78
N LEU A 101 -0.91 4.84 -11.87
CA LEU A 101 -1.80 5.95 -11.58
C LEU A 101 -2.10 6.73 -12.86
N LYS A 102 -1.06 7.15 -13.59
CA LYS A 102 -1.22 7.87 -14.86
C LYS A 102 -2.00 7.06 -15.89
N ALA A 103 -1.68 5.78 -16.04
CA ALA A 103 -2.35 4.88 -16.97
C ALA A 103 -3.84 4.73 -16.65
N VAL A 104 -4.21 4.47 -15.39
CA VAL A 104 -5.61 4.31 -14.99
C VAL A 104 -6.40 5.61 -15.19
N ARG A 105 -5.84 6.78 -14.84
CA ARG A 105 -6.53 8.07 -15.08
C ARG A 105 -6.79 8.33 -16.55
N SER A 106 -5.89 7.87 -17.44
CA SER A 106 -6.07 7.99 -18.89
C SER A 106 -7.09 6.98 -19.44
N TRP A 107 -6.94 5.69 -19.07
CA TRP A 107 -7.72 4.61 -19.66
C TRP A 107 -9.13 4.48 -19.08
N PHE A 108 -9.31 4.85 -17.81
CA PHE A 108 -10.53 4.67 -17.03
C PHE A 108 -10.84 5.95 -16.23
N PRO A 109 -11.20 7.06 -16.89
CA PRO A 109 -11.34 8.37 -16.25
C PRO A 109 -12.40 8.41 -15.13
N ASP A 110 -13.45 7.59 -15.25
CA ASP A 110 -14.53 7.47 -14.25
C ASP A 110 -14.25 6.42 -13.16
N LEU A 111 -13.03 5.89 -13.08
CA LEU A 111 -12.60 4.98 -12.03
C LEU A 111 -11.85 5.76 -10.94
N ASP A 112 -12.37 5.69 -9.72
CA ASP A 112 -11.73 6.32 -8.58
C ASP A 112 -10.38 5.67 -8.29
N ILE A 113 -9.39 6.50 -7.99
CA ILE A 113 -8.06 6.06 -7.58
C ILE A 113 -7.85 6.40 -6.11
N HIS A 114 -7.61 5.35 -5.34
CA HIS A 114 -7.22 5.44 -3.95
C HIS A 114 -5.69 5.30 -3.84
N ALA A 115 -5.02 6.32 -3.33
CA ALA A 115 -3.57 6.26 -3.11
C ALA A 115 -3.24 5.26 -1.99
N SER A 116 -2.43 4.26 -2.30
CA SER A 116 -2.11 3.17 -1.38
C SER A 116 -1.18 3.62 -0.25
N THR A 117 -1.30 2.99 0.91
CA THR A 117 -0.34 3.13 2.03
C THR A 117 1.10 2.78 1.62
N GLN A 118 1.27 2.02 0.53
CA GLN A 118 2.60 1.74 -0.04
C GLN A 118 3.27 2.96 -0.72
N MET A 119 2.55 4.07 -0.93
CA MET A 119 3.14 5.33 -1.42
C MET A 119 3.81 6.13 -0.30
N THR A 120 3.71 5.66 0.95
CA THR A 120 4.37 6.26 2.13
C THR A 120 4.02 7.74 2.36
N VAL A 121 2.77 8.14 2.16
CA VAL A 121 2.35 9.53 2.39
C VAL A 121 2.34 9.82 3.90
N THR A 122 3.19 10.75 4.33
CA THR A 122 3.41 11.11 5.73
C THR A 122 3.01 12.55 6.09
N GLY A 123 2.50 13.32 5.13
CA GLY A 123 2.09 14.70 5.40
C GLY A 123 1.13 15.28 4.37
N SER A 124 0.69 16.51 4.65
CA SER A 124 -0.31 17.21 3.83
C SER A 124 0.20 17.57 2.43
N ALA A 125 1.49 17.84 2.29
CA ALA A 125 2.09 18.20 1.00
C ALA A 125 2.02 17.03 0.00
N GLY A 126 2.43 15.82 0.42
CA GLY A 126 2.31 14.61 -0.40
C GLY A 126 0.85 14.26 -0.73
N ALA A 127 -0.07 14.44 0.22
CA ALA A 127 -1.49 14.23 -0.01
C ALA A 127 -2.07 15.21 -1.04
N ARG A 128 -1.80 16.53 -0.93
CA ARG A 128 -2.20 17.54 -1.93
C ARG A 128 -1.65 17.24 -3.32
N PHE A 129 -0.42 16.75 -3.39
CA PHE A 129 0.15 16.35 -4.69
C PHE A 129 -0.67 15.22 -5.31
N LEU A 130 -1.02 14.18 -4.57
CA LEU A 130 -1.85 13.08 -5.08
C LEU A 130 -3.27 13.52 -5.44
N GLU A 131 -3.86 14.44 -4.67
CA GLU A 131 -5.13 15.09 -5.00
C GLU A 131 -5.04 15.80 -6.36
N SER A 132 -3.95 16.53 -6.62
CA SER A 132 -3.74 17.21 -7.91
C SER A 132 -3.58 16.26 -9.10
N LEU A 133 -3.24 14.99 -8.85
CA LEU A 133 -3.19 13.93 -9.86
C LEU A 133 -4.54 13.21 -10.03
N GLY A 134 -5.55 13.60 -9.27
CA GLY A 134 -6.90 13.04 -9.33
C GLY A 134 -7.15 11.84 -8.44
N ALA A 135 -6.31 11.58 -7.42
CA ALA A 135 -6.71 10.65 -6.37
C ALA A 135 -7.95 11.21 -5.64
N THR A 136 -8.90 10.34 -5.29
CA THR A 136 -10.11 10.71 -4.54
C THR A 136 -9.99 10.36 -3.06
N ARG A 137 -9.09 9.42 -2.74
CA ARG A 137 -8.82 8.95 -1.38
C ARG A 137 -7.34 8.71 -1.17
N VAL A 138 -6.87 8.95 0.05
CA VAL A 138 -5.51 8.59 0.50
C VAL A 138 -5.56 7.63 1.67
N VAL A 139 -4.79 6.55 1.57
CA VAL A 139 -4.45 5.68 2.68
C VAL A 139 -3.05 6.08 3.16
N PRO A 140 -2.91 6.95 4.18
CA PRO A 140 -1.59 7.45 4.57
C PRO A 140 -0.70 6.34 5.16
N ALA A 141 0.56 6.69 5.42
CA ALA A 141 1.45 5.87 6.22
C ALA A 141 0.82 5.54 7.58
N ARG A 142 1.08 4.34 8.10
CA ARG A 142 0.45 3.86 9.35
C ARG A 142 1.09 4.50 10.59
N GLU A 143 2.20 5.19 10.41
CA GLU A 143 3.06 5.75 11.44
C GLU A 143 2.69 7.19 11.85
N LEU A 144 1.52 7.66 11.41
CA LEU A 144 1.02 9.01 11.68
C LEU A 144 0.21 9.12 12.98
N SER A 145 0.33 10.28 13.61
CA SER A 145 -0.49 10.69 14.76
C SER A 145 -1.83 11.26 14.30
N PHE A 146 -2.80 11.38 15.23
CA PHE A 146 -4.06 12.06 14.94
C PHE A 146 -3.88 13.51 14.48
N ALA A 147 -2.89 14.23 15.01
CA ALA A 147 -2.63 15.62 14.65
C ALA A 147 -2.20 15.77 13.18
N GLU A 148 -1.35 14.86 12.69
CA GLU A 148 -0.93 14.85 11.28
C GLU A 148 -2.08 14.45 10.35
N ILE A 149 -2.88 13.46 10.74
CA ILE A 149 -4.06 13.04 9.96
C ILE A 149 -5.07 14.19 9.87
N GLN A 150 -5.34 14.87 10.98
CA GLN A 150 -6.22 16.04 11.00
C GLN A 150 -5.69 17.18 10.14
N LYS A 151 -4.36 17.34 10.05
CA LYS A 151 -3.75 18.33 9.16
C LYS A 151 -3.98 17.99 7.69
N ILE A 152 -3.83 16.72 7.29
CA ILE A 152 -4.18 16.25 5.93
C ILE A 152 -5.65 16.55 5.64
N HIS A 153 -6.55 16.19 6.56
CA HIS A 153 -7.99 16.40 6.39
C HIS A 153 -8.37 17.87 6.18
N ARG A 154 -7.72 18.78 6.91
CA ARG A 154 -8.00 20.23 6.83
C ARG A 154 -7.42 20.91 5.59
N THR A 155 -6.56 20.25 4.84
CA THR A 155 -5.78 20.88 3.76
C THR A 155 -5.93 20.19 2.40
N THR A 156 -6.79 19.18 2.32
CA THR A 156 -7.12 18.42 1.11
C THR A 156 -8.61 18.13 1.10
N ASN A 157 -9.19 17.85 -0.07
CA ASN A 157 -10.56 17.32 -0.20
C ASN A 157 -10.58 15.79 -0.32
N LEU A 158 -9.42 15.13 -0.10
CA LEU A 158 -9.30 13.69 -0.16
C LEU A 158 -10.08 13.02 0.98
N GLU A 159 -10.73 11.91 0.66
CA GLU A 159 -11.15 10.97 1.70
C GLU A 159 -9.91 10.37 2.38
N ILE A 160 -9.94 10.26 3.71
CA ILE A 160 -8.86 9.64 4.48
C ILE A 160 -9.29 8.27 4.96
N GLU A 161 -8.55 7.25 4.55
CA GLU A 161 -8.74 5.85 4.94
C GLU A 161 -7.60 5.39 5.85
N CYS A 162 -7.93 4.97 7.06
CA CYS A 162 -6.94 4.61 8.08
C CYS A 162 -7.16 3.17 8.58
N PHE A 163 -6.06 2.45 8.82
CA PHE A 163 -6.15 1.12 9.41
C PHE A 163 -6.59 1.22 10.88
N VAL A 164 -7.57 0.43 11.30
CA VAL A 164 -8.05 0.41 12.71
C VAL A 164 -7.85 -0.92 13.43
N HIS A 165 -7.71 -2.02 12.69
CA HIS A 165 -7.52 -3.35 13.27
C HIS A 165 -6.62 -4.24 12.41
N GLY A 166 -5.89 -5.16 13.05
CA GLY A 166 -5.12 -6.22 12.41
C GLY A 166 -3.61 -5.98 12.43
N ALA A 167 -2.88 -6.69 11.57
CA ALA A 167 -1.42 -6.71 11.62
C ALA A 167 -0.78 -5.34 11.27
N LEU A 168 0.12 -4.87 12.13
CA LEU A 168 0.94 -3.67 11.89
C LEU A 168 2.25 -4.03 11.18
N CYS A 169 2.68 -3.20 10.22
CA CYS A 169 3.99 -3.37 9.59
C CYS A 169 5.07 -2.75 10.49
N TYR A 170 6.28 -3.33 10.50
CA TYR A 170 7.42 -2.71 11.20
C TYR A 170 8.02 -1.55 10.40
N CYS A 171 7.98 -1.70 9.08
CA CYS A 171 8.56 -0.75 8.13
C CYS A 171 7.47 0.24 7.69
N TYR A 172 7.87 1.48 7.42
CA TYR A 172 7.05 2.39 6.63
C TYR A 172 6.61 1.67 5.35
N SER A 173 5.29 1.61 5.12
CA SER A 173 4.73 0.82 4.02
C SER A 173 5.28 1.29 2.67
N GLY A 174 5.76 0.37 1.83
CA GLY A 174 6.43 0.66 0.55
C GLY A 174 7.95 0.83 0.62
N GLN A 175 8.52 0.91 1.83
CA GLN A 175 9.96 1.18 2.06
C GLN A 175 10.74 -0.07 2.52
N CYS A 176 10.26 -1.27 2.20
CA CYS A 176 10.83 -2.55 2.65
C CYS A 176 11.37 -3.38 1.48
N LEU A 177 12.70 -3.50 1.40
CA LEU A 177 13.42 -4.37 0.46
C LEU A 177 14.00 -5.61 1.13
N PHE A 178 13.83 -5.77 2.44
CA PHE A 178 14.49 -6.84 3.22
C PHE A 178 14.14 -8.24 2.71
N SER A 179 12.86 -8.48 2.41
CA SER A 179 12.38 -9.77 1.93
C SER A 179 12.96 -10.12 0.55
N SER A 180 13.05 -9.15 -0.36
CA SER A 180 13.62 -9.40 -1.68
C SER A 180 15.13 -9.54 -1.60
N LEU A 181 15.82 -8.65 -0.90
CA LEU A 181 17.29 -8.67 -0.81
C LEU A 181 17.82 -9.97 -0.17
N ILE A 182 17.12 -10.56 0.81
CA ILE A 182 17.48 -11.89 1.31
C ILE A 182 17.05 -12.99 0.34
N GLY A 183 15.77 -13.04 -0.06
CA GLY A 183 15.14 -14.26 -0.60
C GLY A 183 14.44 -14.12 -1.95
N GLY A 184 14.63 -13.03 -2.70
CA GLY A 184 14.04 -12.79 -4.01
C GLY A 184 12.55 -12.39 -4.01
N ARG A 185 11.84 -12.58 -2.89
CA ARG A 185 10.41 -12.28 -2.74
C ARG A 185 10.15 -10.83 -2.32
N SER A 186 9.63 -9.97 -3.20
CA SER A 186 9.42 -8.56 -2.86
C SER A 186 8.16 -8.30 -2.04
N GLY A 187 8.32 -7.53 -0.97
CA GLY A 187 7.19 -7.01 -0.19
C GLY A 187 6.36 -6.02 -0.98
N ASN A 188 7.01 -5.17 -1.77
CA ASN A 188 6.40 -4.13 -2.61
C ASN A 188 5.71 -4.70 -3.86
N ARG A 189 5.95 -5.99 -4.16
CA ARG A 189 5.22 -6.77 -5.18
C ARG A 189 4.33 -7.86 -4.58
N GLY A 190 4.03 -7.76 -3.29
CA GLY A 190 3.02 -8.59 -2.64
C GLY A 190 3.44 -9.99 -2.21
N ARG A 191 4.73 -10.30 -2.25
CA ARG A 191 5.30 -11.61 -1.93
C ARG A 191 6.08 -11.63 -0.61
N CYS A 192 5.93 -10.62 0.25
CA CYS A 192 6.62 -10.49 1.54
C CYS A 192 6.74 -11.83 2.31
N ALA A 193 7.96 -12.23 2.66
CA ALA A 193 8.26 -13.42 3.47
C ALA A 193 8.28 -13.12 4.98
N GLN A 194 7.88 -11.90 5.37
CA GLN A 194 7.78 -11.44 6.75
C GLN A 194 9.10 -11.58 7.57
N PRO A 195 10.27 -11.12 7.05
CA PRO A 195 11.54 -11.23 7.77
C PRO A 195 11.51 -10.53 9.14
N CYS A 196 10.74 -9.45 9.28
CA CYS A 196 10.55 -8.76 10.56
C CYS A 196 9.88 -9.62 11.66
N ARG A 197 9.30 -10.77 11.30
CA ARG A 197 8.68 -11.73 12.24
C ARG A 197 9.63 -12.85 12.67
N LEU A 198 10.86 -12.87 12.15
CA LEU A 198 11.88 -13.85 12.52
C LEU A 198 12.62 -13.43 13.81
N PRO A 199 13.28 -14.38 14.49
CA PRO A 199 14.06 -14.07 15.67
C PRO A 199 15.39 -13.38 15.30
N TYR A 200 15.76 -12.37 16.08
CA TYR A 200 17.04 -11.65 16.01
C TYR A 200 17.59 -11.35 17.41
N GLU A 201 18.90 -11.39 17.54
CA GLU A 201 19.63 -10.83 18.67
C GLU A 201 20.14 -9.44 18.31
N ALA A 202 20.11 -8.50 19.25
CA ALA A 202 20.59 -7.14 19.02
C ALA A 202 21.83 -6.86 19.86
N TYR A 203 22.82 -6.22 19.26
CA TYR A 203 24.08 -5.82 19.90
C TYR A 203 24.34 -4.34 19.66
N ASP A 204 24.90 -3.65 20.66
CA ASP A 204 25.38 -2.28 20.48
C ASP A 204 26.72 -2.23 19.71
N LYS A 205 27.26 -1.03 19.54
CA LYS A 205 28.55 -0.81 18.86
C LYS A 205 29.75 -1.46 19.59
N ASP A 206 29.62 -1.70 20.88
CA ASP A 206 30.67 -2.25 21.76
C ASP A 206 30.49 -3.77 21.96
N ASN A 207 29.60 -4.40 21.17
CA ASN A 207 29.22 -5.82 21.20
C ASN A 207 28.51 -6.29 22.48
N HIS A 208 27.91 -5.38 23.27
CA HIS A 208 27.04 -5.80 24.37
C HIS A 208 25.66 -6.20 23.85
N ARG A 209 25.13 -7.32 24.37
CA ARG A 209 23.77 -7.79 24.04
C ARG A 209 22.74 -6.81 24.62
N MET A 210 21.77 -6.42 23.79
CA MET A 210 20.69 -5.50 24.14
C MET A 210 19.40 -6.24 24.50
N GLY A 211 18.52 -5.57 25.26
CA GLY A 211 17.21 -6.09 25.65
C GLY A 211 17.24 -7.07 26.83
N GLU A 212 16.06 -7.46 27.27
CA GLU A 212 15.89 -8.36 28.42
C GLU A 212 16.16 -9.83 28.04
N PRO A 213 16.47 -10.71 29.01
CA PRO A 213 16.48 -12.15 28.79
C PRO A 213 15.14 -12.62 28.18
N GLY A 214 15.21 -13.28 27.03
CA GLY A 214 14.04 -13.77 26.30
C GLY A 214 13.51 -12.86 25.19
N ASP A 215 13.97 -11.62 25.09
CA ASP A 215 13.70 -10.76 23.92
C ASP A 215 14.36 -11.39 22.68
N ARG A 216 13.54 -11.77 21.71
CA ARG A 216 13.98 -12.42 20.46
C ARG A 216 13.38 -11.82 19.20
N TYR A 217 12.37 -10.97 19.30
CA TYR A 217 11.63 -10.47 18.13
C TYR A 217 11.63 -8.93 18.06
N PRO A 218 12.80 -8.27 17.98
CA PRO A 218 12.93 -6.81 18.08
C PRO A 218 12.28 -6.04 16.91
N LEU A 219 11.87 -6.75 15.85
CA LEU A 219 11.25 -6.19 14.64
C LEU A 219 9.75 -6.55 14.50
N SER A 220 9.16 -7.25 15.48
CA SER A 220 7.79 -7.77 15.37
C SER A 220 6.81 -6.91 16.16
N PRO A 221 6.02 -6.02 15.53
CA PRO A 221 5.01 -5.25 16.26
C PRO A 221 3.81 -6.14 16.67
N LYS A 222 3.15 -5.82 17.77
CA LYS A 222 1.84 -6.38 18.13
C LYS A 222 0.81 -6.04 17.06
N ASP A 223 -0.30 -6.77 17.04
CA ASP A 223 -1.43 -6.38 16.20
C ASP A 223 -2.05 -5.08 16.73
N MET A 224 -2.65 -4.31 15.85
CA MET A 224 -3.31 -3.06 16.19
C MET A 224 -4.79 -3.32 16.49
N CYS A 225 -5.31 -2.64 17.52
CA CYS A 225 -6.74 -2.60 17.81
C CYS A 225 -7.10 -1.23 18.39
N THR A 226 -7.94 -0.48 17.68
CA THR A 226 -8.29 0.90 18.04
C THR A 226 -9.79 1.11 18.22
N VAL A 227 -10.56 0.03 18.49
CA VAL A 227 -12.02 0.13 18.67
C VAL A 227 -12.39 1.09 19.81
N GLU A 228 -11.60 1.16 20.87
CA GLU A 228 -11.80 2.11 21.97
C GLU A 228 -11.57 3.57 21.57
N LEU A 229 -10.84 3.81 20.48
CA LEU A 229 -10.47 5.14 19.99
C LEU A 229 -11.37 5.63 18.84
N LEU A 230 -12.49 4.95 18.57
CA LEU A 230 -13.42 5.34 17.50
C LEU A 230 -13.86 6.81 17.58
N PRO A 231 -14.17 7.39 18.76
CA PRO A 231 -14.52 8.80 18.86
C PRO A 231 -13.40 9.74 18.38
N GLU A 232 -12.16 9.48 18.78
CA GLU A 232 -10.98 10.24 18.38
C GLU A 232 -10.68 10.08 16.89
N ILE A 233 -10.80 8.86 16.37
CA ILE A 233 -10.65 8.52 14.96
C ILE A 233 -11.61 9.34 14.10
N VAL A 234 -12.92 9.30 14.40
CA VAL A 234 -13.93 10.03 13.62
C VAL A 234 -13.71 11.54 13.72
N LYS A 235 -13.41 12.07 14.92
CA LYS A 235 -13.12 13.51 15.12
C LYS A 235 -11.85 13.98 14.42
N SER A 236 -10.90 13.09 14.15
CA SER A 236 -9.66 13.45 13.45
C SER A 236 -9.84 13.64 11.94
N GLY A 237 -11.02 13.35 11.39
CA GLY A 237 -11.31 13.47 9.96
C GLY A 237 -11.08 12.18 9.17
N ILE A 238 -10.96 11.03 9.84
CA ILE A 238 -10.89 9.73 9.18
C ILE A 238 -12.29 9.36 8.68
N MET A 239 -12.41 9.03 7.40
CA MET A 239 -13.67 8.81 6.70
C MET A 239 -13.91 7.34 6.37
N SER A 240 -12.84 6.53 6.27
CA SER A 240 -12.92 5.08 6.08
C SER A 240 -12.04 4.32 7.10
N LEU A 241 -12.65 3.37 7.80
CA LEU A 241 -12.02 2.53 8.82
C LEU A 241 -11.63 1.19 8.21
N LYS A 242 -10.35 1.03 7.89
CA LYS A 242 -9.85 -0.17 7.22
C LYS A 242 -9.43 -1.25 8.20
N ILE A 243 -10.01 -2.44 8.05
CA ILE A 243 -9.59 -3.65 8.75
C ILE A 243 -8.54 -4.40 7.89
N GLU A 244 -7.42 -4.80 8.48
CA GLU A 244 -6.47 -5.72 7.85
C GLU A 244 -6.80 -7.17 8.22
N GLY A 245 -6.83 -8.04 7.22
CA GLY A 245 -7.13 -9.45 7.36
C GLY A 245 -7.30 -10.21 6.05
N ARG A 246 -6.77 -9.77 4.90
CA ARG A 246 -7.07 -10.44 3.60
C ARG A 246 -6.66 -11.92 3.52
N MET A 247 -5.70 -12.34 4.34
CA MET A 247 -5.27 -13.74 4.46
C MET A 247 -5.93 -14.49 5.63
N LYS A 248 -6.91 -13.89 6.30
CA LYS A 248 -7.63 -14.47 7.44
C LYS A 248 -8.87 -15.21 6.96
N LYS A 249 -9.39 -16.08 7.83
CA LYS A 249 -10.62 -16.83 7.56
C LYS A 249 -11.87 -15.94 7.67
N PRO A 250 -13.00 -16.30 7.04
CA PRO A 250 -14.23 -15.52 7.10
C PRO A 250 -14.70 -15.19 8.54
N GLU A 251 -14.49 -16.08 9.51
CA GLU A 251 -14.90 -15.85 10.90
C GLU A 251 -14.14 -14.70 11.56
N TYR A 252 -12.86 -14.51 11.21
CA TYR A 252 -12.10 -13.36 11.68
C TYR A 252 -12.69 -12.07 11.09
N THR A 253 -12.95 -12.06 9.79
CA THR A 253 -13.49 -10.88 9.10
C THR A 253 -14.86 -10.50 9.68
N ALA A 254 -15.81 -11.43 9.75
CA ALA A 254 -17.15 -11.16 10.30
C ALA A 254 -17.11 -10.77 11.79
N GLY A 255 -16.28 -11.45 12.59
CA GLY A 255 -16.14 -11.15 14.02
C GLY A 255 -15.60 -9.76 14.29
N VAL A 256 -14.55 -9.33 13.58
CA VAL A 256 -14.00 -7.98 13.74
C VAL A 256 -14.97 -6.94 13.19
N VAL A 257 -15.55 -7.16 11.99
CA VAL A 257 -16.48 -6.20 11.37
C VAL A 257 -17.71 -5.98 12.24
N SER A 258 -18.33 -7.04 12.77
CA SER A 258 -19.53 -6.92 13.60
C SER A 258 -19.29 -6.12 14.88
N ILE A 259 -18.13 -6.31 15.53
CA ILE A 259 -17.76 -5.54 16.72
C ILE A 259 -17.52 -4.07 16.37
N TYR A 260 -16.77 -3.78 15.30
CA TYR A 260 -16.56 -2.40 14.86
C TYR A 260 -17.87 -1.73 14.43
N ARG A 261 -18.75 -2.42 13.71
CA ARG A 261 -20.07 -1.92 13.30
C ARG A 261 -20.94 -1.59 14.51
N LYS A 262 -21.01 -2.49 15.50
CA LYS A 262 -21.72 -2.26 16.78
C LYS A 262 -21.29 -0.95 17.44
N TYR A 263 -19.97 -0.74 17.57
CA TYR A 263 -19.45 0.44 18.27
C TYR A 263 -19.50 1.72 17.43
N LEU A 264 -19.40 1.61 16.11
CA LEU A 264 -19.59 2.73 15.20
C LEU A 264 -21.06 3.18 15.21
N ASP A 265 -22.03 2.26 15.16
CA ASP A 265 -23.47 2.56 15.29
C ASP A 265 -23.80 3.20 16.64
N LEU A 266 -23.19 2.68 17.73
CA LEU A 266 -23.37 3.25 19.06
C LEU A 266 -22.85 4.69 19.12
N TYR A 267 -21.66 4.93 18.57
CA TYR A 267 -21.08 6.27 18.53
C TYR A 267 -21.95 7.23 17.70
N GLU A 268 -22.38 6.83 16.52
CA GLU A 268 -23.20 7.65 15.61
C GLU A 268 -24.57 8.00 16.23
N LYS A 269 -25.22 7.05 16.92
CA LYS A 269 -26.54 7.26 17.53
C LYS A 269 -26.48 7.95 18.89
N LYS A 270 -25.51 7.61 19.74
CA LYS A 270 -25.40 8.05 21.14
C LYS A 270 -23.94 8.26 21.56
N PRO A 271 -23.26 9.32 21.07
CA PRO A 271 -21.84 9.57 21.36
C PRO A 271 -21.49 9.58 22.86
N SER A 272 -22.38 10.12 23.70
CA SER A 272 -22.19 10.21 25.16
C SER A 272 -22.21 8.86 25.88
N ARG A 273 -22.68 7.80 25.23
CA ARG A 273 -22.73 6.43 25.79
C ARG A 273 -21.68 5.52 25.17
N PHE A 274 -20.74 6.07 24.40
CA PHE A 274 -19.69 5.28 23.79
C PHE A 274 -18.78 4.67 24.87
N HIS A 275 -18.80 3.35 24.97
CA HIS A 275 -17.91 2.59 25.83
C HIS A 275 -17.79 1.17 25.28
N VAL A 276 -16.57 0.71 25.05
CA VAL A 276 -16.31 -0.66 24.60
C VAL A 276 -16.34 -1.60 25.79
N LEU A 277 -17.11 -2.68 25.67
CA LEU A 277 -17.31 -3.65 26.73
C LEU A 277 -16.10 -4.58 26.82
N PRO A 278 -15.65 -4.94 28.04
CA PRO A 278 -14.54 -5.88 28.22
C PRO A 278 -14.74 -7.22 27.50
N GLU A 279 -15.98 -7.70 27.42
CA GLU A 279 -16.32 -8.97 26.75
C GLU A 279 -16.06 -8.90 25.25
N ASP A 280 -16.33 -7.76 24.60
CA ASP A 280 -16.09 -7.60 23.16
C ASP A 280 -14.60 -7.37 22.87
N MET A 281 -13.86 -6.72 23.78
CA MET A 281 -12.38 -6.69 23.72
C MET A 281 -11.79 -8.10 23.83
N LYS A 282 -12.34 -8.93 24.72
CA LYS A 282 -11.94 -10.34 24.84
C LYS A 282 -12.25 -11.13 23.57
N LYS A 283 -13.41 -10.94 22.94
CA LYS A 283 -13.72 -11.57 21.63
C LYS A 283 -12.70 -11.17 20.56
N LEU A 284 -12.35 -9.89 20.43
CA LEU A 284 -11.32 -9.44 19.49
C LEU A 284 -9.98 -10.12 19.76
N TYR A 285 -9.61 -10.25 21.04
CA TYR A 285 -8.38 -10.94 21.44
C TYR A 285 -8.40 -12.43 21.04
N GLU A 286 -9.52 -13.12 21.26
CA GLU A 286 -9.71 -14.55 20.96
C GLU A 286 -9.86 -14.85 19.47
N LEU A 287 -10.36 -13.91 18.67
CA LEU A 287 -10.45 -14.05 17.21
C LEU A 287 -9.06 -14.20 16.59
N TYR A 288 -8.18 -13.22 16.84
CA TYR A 288 -6.77 -13.28 16.51
C TYR A 288 -6.03 -12.08 17.08
N ASN A 289 -4.88 -12.33 17.70
CA ASN A 289 -3.88 -11.31 17.95
C ASN A 289 -2.48 -11.91 17.88
N ARG A 290 -1.47 -11.04 17.92
CA ARG A 290 -0.05 -11.42 18.01
C ARG A 290 0.53 -10.82 19.29
N ASP A 291 0.55 -11.65 20.33
CA ASP A 291 1.14 -11.35 21.64
C ASP A 291 0.65 -10.00 22.18
N GLY A 292 -0.66 -9.75 22.02
CA GLY A 292 -1.37 -8.55 22.45
C GLY A 292 -1.73 -7.55 21.35
N PHE A 293 -2.28 -6.42 21.81
CA PHE A 293 -2.66 -5.30 20.97
C PHE A 293 -1.86 -4.04 21.29
N ASN A 294 -1.78 -3.12 20.32
CA ASN A 294 -1.37 -1.74 20.51
C ASN A 294 -2.38 -0.78 19.87
N LYS A 295 -2.35 0.50 20.28
CA LYS A 295 -3.26 1.56 19.84
C LYS A 295 -2.75 2.34 18.61
N SER A 296 -1.90 1.69 17.79
CA SER A 296 -1.24 2.31 16.63
C SER A 296 -0.31 3.46 16.99
N TYR A 297 0.20 4.14 15.97
CA TYR A 297 0.97 5.38 16.09
C TYR A 297 0.10 6.62 16.35
N TYR A 298 -1.22 6.44 16.42
CA TYR A 298 -2.17 7.53 16.65
C TYR A 298 -1.95 8.23 17.98
N THR A 299 -1.57 7.48 19.02
CA THR A 299 -1.39 7.98 20.39
C THR A 299 0.05 7.94 20.88
N VAL A 300 0.95 7.25 20.17
CA VAL A 300 2.37 7.09 20.54
C VAL A 300 3.26 7.13 19.30
N ARG A 301 4.50 7.59 19.42
CA ARG A 301 5.42 7.68 18.26
C ARG A 301 6.13 6.36 17.94
N ASN A 302 6.54 5.61 18.94
CA ASN A 302 7.23 4.32 18.88
C ASN A 302 7.52 3.85 20.32
N GLY A 303 7.86 2.58 20.52
CA GLY A 303 8.27 2.09 21.83
C GLY A 303 8.09 0.59 22.03
N ARG A 304 8.67 0.11 23.15
CA ARG A 304 8.69 -1.30 23.56
C ARG A 304 7.29 -1.93 23.61
N ASP A 305 6.29 -1.22 24.12
CA ASP A 305 4.93 -1.75 24.31
C ASP A 305 4.21 -2.09 22.99
N MET A 306 4.64 -1.47 21.89
CA MET A 306 4.14 -1.78 20.55
C MET A 306 4.72 -3.08 20.00
N MET A 307 5.73 -3.67 20.64
CA MET A 307 6.49 -4.80 20.12
C MET A 307 6.11 -6.12 20.80
N ALA A 308 5.89 -7.14 19.99
CA ALA A 308 5.78 -8.54 20.39
C ALA A 308 7.20 -9.13 20.47
N LEU A 309 7.95 -8.78 21.51
CA LEU A 309 9.38 -9.15 21.67
C LEU A 309 9.59 -10.64 22.00
N LYS A 310 8.53 -11.31 22.41
CA LYS A 310 8.42 -12.74 22.72
C LYS A 310 7.35 -13.33 21.80
N ASN A 311 7.40 -14.64 21.58
CA ASN A 311 6.36 -15.38 20.87
C ASN A 311 5.61 -16.23 21.89
N GLU A 312 4.52 -15.71 22.45
CA GLU A 312 3.78 -16.39 23.50
C GLU A 312 3.15 -17.66 22.95
N LYS A 313 2.68 -17.67 21.70
CA LYS A 313 2.10 -18.87 21.05
C LYS A 313 3.10 -20.02 20.90
N GLU A 314 4.38 -19.74 20.68
CA GLU A 314 5.43 -20.77 20.67
C GLU A 314 5.68 -21.33 22.08
N GLN A 315 5.50 -20.51 23.12
CA GLN A 315 5.58 -20.92 24.52
C GLN A 315 4.30 -21.62 25.01
N GLU A 316 3.13 -21.20 24.53
CA GLU A 316 1.79 -21.71 24.83
C GLU A 316 1.39 -22.92 23.98
N ASN A 317 2.04 -23.21 22.86
CA ASN A 317 1.89 -24.51 22.21
C ASN A 317 2.29 -25.68 23.14
N LYS A 318 3.01 -25.39 24.24
CA LYS A 318 3.23 -26.34 25.36
C LYS A 318 2.07 -26.42 26.36
N LYS A 319 1.12 -25.48 26.35
CA LYS A 319 -0.10 -25.40 27.17
C LYS A 319 -1.33 -25.14 26.26
N LYS A 320 -1.95 -26.20 25.73
CA LYS A 320 -3.15 -26.18 24.86
C LYS A 320 -4.22 -25.17 25.34
N GLN A 321 -4.20 -23.94 24.84
CA GLN A 321 -5.30 -23.01 25.02
C GLN A 321 -6.42 -23.41 24.04
N ARG A 322 -7.61 -23.72 24.57
CA ARG A 322 -8.75 -24.14 23.76
C ARG A 322 -9.31 -22.93 23.00
N ARG A 323 -9.49 -23.07 21.69
CA ARG A 323 -10.25 -22.12 20.85
C ARG A 323 -11.64 -21.94 21.46
N ASN A 324 -12.15 -20.70 21.49
CA ASN A 324 -13.51 -20.42 21.95
C ASN A 324 -14.53 -20.88 20.89
N GLU A 325 -14.84 -22.18 20.87
CA GLU A 325 -15.73 -22.79 19.88
C GLU A 325 -17.12 -22.14 19.85
N GLN A 326 -17.63 -21.68 21.00
CA GLN A 326 -18.92 -20.99 21.10
C GLN A 326 -18.93 -19.68 20.29
N LEU A 327 -17.88 -18.85 20.43
CA LEU A 327 -17.73 -17.61 19.67
C LEU A 327 -17.71 -17.87 18.15
N PHE A 328 -16.98 -18.89 17.71
CA PHE A 328 -16.89 -19.21 16.28
C PHE A 328 -18.20 -19.77 15.73
N TYR A 329 -18.92 -20.58 16.52
CA TYR A 329 -20.25 -21.06 16.15
C TYR A 329 -21.25 -19.90 15.99
N GLU A 330 -21.27 -18.96 16.93
CA GLU A 330 -22.13 -17.76 16.84
C GLU A 330 -21.85 -16.95 15.58
N ILE A 331 -20.57 -16.68 15.28
CA ILE A 331 -20.17 -15.95 14.07
C ILE A 331 -20.58 -16.70 12.80
N GLN A 332 -20.41 -18.02 12.78
CA GLN A 332 -20.74 -18.83 11.64
C GLN A 332 -22.24 -18.81 11.35
N ARG A 333 -23.07 -19.04 12.38
CA ARG A 333 -24.53 -18.97 12.27
C ARG A 333 -25.01 -17.59 11.84
N ASP A 334 -24.52 -16.53 12.49
CA ASP A 334 -25.08 -15.18 12.35
C ASP A 334 -24.62 -14.46 11.08
N TYR A 335 -23.44 -14.77 10.54
CA TYR A 335 -22.84 -14.00 9.45
C TYR A 335 -22.32 -14.80 8.25
N ILE A 336 -22.14 -16.12 8.38
CA ILE A 336 -21.60 -16.95 7.29
C ILE A 336 -22.69 -17.82 6.67
N GLU A 337 -23.48 -18.50 7.50
CA GLU A 337 -24.59 -19.34 7.08
C GLU A 337 -25.84 -18.53 6.75
N THR A 338 -25.98 -17.37 7.40
CA THR A 338 -27.04 -16.41 7.08
C THR A 338 -26.61 -15.56 5.90
N GLU A 339 -27.17 -15.83 4.72
CA GLU A 339 -26.93 -15.00 3.54
C GLU A 339 -27.70 -13.67 3.66
N ALA A 340 -26.98 -12.55 3.62
CA ALA A 340 -27.61 -11.23 3.51
C ALA A 340 -28.40 -11.15 2.20
N LYS A 341 -29.73 -11.04 2.28
CA LYS A 341 -30.63 -10.84 1.13
C LYS A 341 -31.32 -9.49 1.21
N GLU A 342 -31.63 -8.94 0.06
CA GLU A 342 -32.32 -7.65 -0.05
C GLU A 342 -33.83 -7.84 0.07
N PRO A 343 -34.52 -7.02 0.90
CA PRO A 343 -35.97 -7.07 1.00
C PRO A 343 -36.62 -6.50 -0.25
N ILE A 344 -37.68 -7.16 -0.73
CA ILE A 344 -38.55 -6.68 -1.80
C ILE A 344 -40.01 -6.73 -1.40
N SER A 345 -40.81 -5.82 -1.97
CA SER A 345 -42.27 -5.86 -1.91
C SER A 345 -42.80 -6.42 -3.22
N GLY A 346 -43.73 -7.38 -3.15
CA GLY A 346 -44.29 -8.06 -4.32
C GLY A 346 -45.79 -7.85 -4.47
N PHE A 347 -46.26 -7.79 -5.72
CA PHE A 347 -47.68 -7.76 -6.05
C PHE A 347 -47.98 -8.74 -7.18
N LEU A 348 -48.75 -9.79 -6.91
CA LEU A 348 -49.15 -10.79 -7.89
C LEU A 348 -50.60 -10.59 -8.34
N THR A 349 -50.84 -10.70 -9.65
CA THR A 349 -52.18 -10.69 -10.24
C THR A 349 -52.45 -11.98 -11.02
N LEU A 350 -53.54 -12.68 -10.68
CA LEU A 350 -54.00 -13.91 -11.35
C LEU A 350 -55.50 -13.84 -11.71
N TYR A 351 -55.82 -13.62 -12.98
CA TYR A 351 -57.20 -13.60 -13.47
C TYR A 351 -57.42 -14.54 -14.66
N PRO A 352 -58.42 -15.45 -14.63
CA PRO A 352 -58.66 -16.39 -15.72
C PRO A 352 -58.79 -15.70 -17.09
N GLY A 353 -58.11 -16.25 -18.09
CA GLY A 353 -58.08 -15.70 -19.45
C GLY A 353 -57.10 -14.55 -19.66
N GLN A 354 -56.36 -14.14 -18.62
CA GLN A 354 -55.24 -13.20 -18.71
C GLN A 354 -53.92 -13.90 -18.40
N PRO A 355 -52.78 -13.32 -18.83
CA PRO A 355 -51.48 -13.73 -18.34
C PRO A 355 -51.33 -13.52 -16.83
N ALA A 356 -50.46 -14.30 -16.20
CA ALA A 356 -50.10 -14.06 -14.80
C ALA A 356 -49.03 -12.96 -14.72
N PHE A 357 -49.19 -12.01 -13.80
CA PHE A 357 -48.27 -10.89 -13.61
C PHE A 357 -47.73 -10.86 -12.18
N LEU A 358 -46.41 -10.71 -12.03
CA LEU A 358 -45.77 -10.44 -10.74
C LEU A 358 -44.96 -9.15 -10.87
N SER A 359 -45.28 -8.17 -10.04
CA SER A 359 -44.45 -6.97 -9.86
C SER A 359 -43.62 -7.08 -8.59
N ALA A 360 -42.41 -6.54 -8.61
CA ALA A 360 -41.53 -6.48 -7.44
C ALA A 360 -40.82 -5.13 -7.33
N GLU A 361 -40.69 -4.63 -6.12
CA GLU A 361 -40.08 -3.35 -5.80
C GLU A 361 -38.93 -3.49 -4.79
N SER A 362 -37.83 -2.80 -5.05
CA SER A 362 -36.69 -2.66 -4.12
C SER A 362 -36.19 -1.22 -4.13
N GLY A 363 -36.45 -0.49 -3.04
CA GLY A 363 -36.09 0.93 -2.93
C GLY A 363 -36.75 1.77 -4.04
N LYS A 364 -35.95 2.22 -5.01
CA LYS A 364 -36.42 3.04 -6.15
C LYS A 364 -36.71 2.24 -7.42
N TYR A 365 -36.43 0.93 -7.42
CA TYR A 365 -36.56 0.08 -8.59
C TYR A 365 -37.87 -0.70 -8.53
N SER A 366 -38.58 -0.80 -9.66
CA SER A 366 -39.84 -1.53 -9.81
C SER A 366 -39.83 -2.24 -11.15
N VAL A 367 -40.17 -3.54 -11.16
CA VAL A 367 -40.17 -4.38 -12.37
C VAL A 367 -41.40 -5.27 -12.38
N THR A 368 -41.78 -5.77 -13.58
CA THR A 368 -42.92 -6.68 -13.75
C THR A 368 -42.53 -7.83 -14.69
N ALA A 369 -42.79 -9.05 -14.24
CA ALA A 369 -42.70 -10.25 -15.07
C ALA A 369 -44.10 -10.74 -15.46
N GLU A 370 -44.19 -11.30 -16.66
CA GLU A 370 -45.38 -11.93 -17.22
C GLU A 370 -45.05 -13.39 -17.58
N ALA A 371 -45.92 -14.34 -17.24
CA ALA A 371 -45.74 -15.73 -17.63
C ALA A 371 -47.06 -16.51 -17.69
N GLY A 372 -47.18 -17.36 -18.71
CA GLY A 372 -48.30 -18.30 -18.86
C GLY A 372 -49.68 -17.63 -18.97
N MET A 373 -50.71 -18.44 -19.19
CA MET A 373 -52.11 -18.00 -19.13
C MET A 373 -52.76 -18.58 -17.88
N VAL A 374 -53.54 -17.77 -17.16
CA VAL A 374 -54.32 -18.23 -16.01
C VAL A 374 -55.56 -18.95 -16.53
N GLU A 375 -55.72 -20.22 -16.14
CA GLU A 375 -56.88 -21.03 -16.53
C GLU A 375 -57.92 -21.08 -15.40
N PRO A 376 -59.21 -21.30 -15.72
CA PRO A 376 -60.19 -21.72 -14.73
C PRO A 376 -59.82 -23.08 -14.12
N ALA A 377 -59.98 -23.26 -12.82
CA ALA A 377 -59.62 -24.51 -12.16
C ALA A 377 -60.56 -25.67 -12.57
N LYS A 378 -59.99 -26.77 -13.09
CA LYS A 378 -60.75 -27.96 -13.51
C LYS A 378 -61.02 -28.97 -12.37
N LYS A 379 -60.27 -28.90 -11.27
CA LYS A 379 -60.39 -29.82 -10.12
C LYS A 379 -60.37 -29.06 -8.79
N GLN A 380 -59.20 -28.54 -8.42
CA GLN A 380 -59.00 -27.78 -7.18
C GLN A 380 -58.39 -26.43 -7.56
N PRO A 381 -59.00 -25.31 -7.14
CA PRO A 381 -58.45 -23.98 -7.37
C PRO A 381 -57.13 -23.79 -6.62
N LEU A 382 -56.31 -22.89 -7.16
CA LEU A 382 -55.07 -22.48 -6.50
C LEU A 382 -55.42 -21.59 -5.31
N THR A 383 -54.83 -21.85 -4.14
CA THR A 383 -55.06 -21.04 -2.94
C THR A 383 -53.98 -19.98 -2.79
N GLU A 384 -54.34 -18.82 -2.23
CA GLU A 384 -53.40 -17.72 -1.95
C GLU A 384 -52.19 -18.19 -1.12
N GLU A 385 -52.42 -19.01 -0.09
CA GLU A 385 -51.37 -19.58 0.76
C GLU A 385 -50.36 -20.41 -0.04
N ARG A 386 -50.83 -21.22 -1.00
CA ARG A 386 -49.94 -22.01 -1.86
C ARG A 386 -49.14 -21.12 -2.81
N VAL A 387 -49.73 -20.02 -3.28
CA VAL A 387 -49.05 -19.05 -4.13
C VAL A 387 -47.94 -18.35 -3.35
N LYS A 388 -48.25 -17.81 -2.17
CA LYS A 388 -47.27 -17.16 -1.28
C LYS A 388 -46.13 -18.11 -0.94
N THR A 389 -46.44 -19.32 -0.47
CA THR A 389 -45.45 -20.35 -0.13
C THR A 389 -44.55 -20.68 -1.33
N GLN A 390 -45.06 -20.66 -2.56
CA GLN A 390 -44.26 -20.96 -3.74
C GLN A 390 -43.38 -19.79 -4.19
N LEU A 391 -43.88 -18.55 -4.10
CA LEU A 391 -43.12 -17.34 -4.45
C LEU A 391 -42.07 -16.98 -3.41
N GLU A 392 -42.31 -17.27 -2.13
CA GLU A 392 -41.37 -17.02 -1.03
C GLU A 392 -40.19 -18.00 -1.00
N LYS A 393 -40.22 -19.08 -1.80
CA LYS A 393 -39.08 -20.00 -2.00
C LYS A 393 -38.01 -19.36 -2.87
N THR A 394 -37.37 -18.33 -2.34
CA THR A 394 -36.39 -17.50 -3.05
C THR A 394 -35.08 -18.24 -3.34
N GLY A 395 -34.71 -19.26 -2.56
CA GLY A 395 -33.56 -20.12 -2.87
C GLY A 395 -32.27 -19.31 -2.96
N GLU A 396 -31.57 -19.38 -4.09
CA GLU A 396 -30.31 -18.65 -4.34
C GLU A 396 -30.51 -17.21 -4.85
N THR A 397 -31.75 -16.73 -5.01
CA THR A 397 -31.96 -15.34 -5.44
C THR A 397 -31.47 -14.38 -4.35
N PRO A 398 -30.92 -13.21 -4.73
CA PRO A 398 -30.40 -12.24 -3.78
C PRO A 398 -31.49 -11.54 -2.95
N PHE A 399 -32.77 -11.80 -3.25
CA PHE A 399 -33.92 -11.15 -2.65
C PHE A 399 -34.74 -12.07 -1.74
N TYR A 400 -35.50 -11.47 -0.83
CA TYR A 400 -36.60 -12.10 -0.11
C TYR A 400 -37.82 -11.18 -0.08
N PHE A 401 -39.03 -11.74 -0.16
CA PHE A 401 -40.26 -10.97 -0.03
C PHE A 401 -40.45 -10.56 1.43
N LYS A 402 -40.35 -9.26 1.71
CA LYS A 402 -40.73 -8.70 3.00
C LYS A 402 -42.26 -8.59 3.11
N GLU A 403 -42.90 -8.21 1.99
CA GLU A 403 -44.33 -8.06 1.83
C GLU A 403 -44.71 -8.64 0.45
N LEU A 404 -45.79 -9.43 0.38
CA LEU A 404 -46.28 -10.02 -0.86
C LEU A 404 -47.81 -9.99 -0.88
N ASP A 405 -48.36 -9.13 -1.72
CA ASP A 405 -49.78 -8.99 -1.94
C ASP A 405 -50.21 -9.84 -3.15
N VAL A 406 -51.33 -10.55 -3.01
CA VAL A 406 -51.83 -11.45 -4.05
C VAL A 406 -53.26 -11.09 -4.35
N CYS A 407 -53.52 -10.74 -5.61
CA CYS A 407 -54.83 -10.46 -6.15
C CYS A 407 -55.20 -11.57 -7.14
N MET A 408 -56.15 -12.43 -6.77
CA MET A 408 -56.50 -13.61 -7.56
C MET A 408 -58.01 -13.90 -7.57
N ASP A 409 -58.50 -14.49 -8.66
CA ASP A 409 -59.86 -15.03 -8.74
C ASP A 409 -59.97 -16.36 -7.97
N ASP A 410 -61.09 -16.60 -7.28
CA ASP A 410 -61.34 -17.81 -6.48
C ASP A 410 -61.29 -19.11 -7.32
N ASN A 411 -61.50 -19.02 -8.63
CA ASN A 411 -61.51 -20.15 -9.55
C ASN A 411 -60.32 -20.18 -10.51
N CYS A 412 -59.14 -19.70 -10.10
CA CYS A 412 -57.95 -19.71 -10.95
C CYS A 412 -57.03 -20.94 -10.76
N PHE A 413 -56.31 -21.29 -11.81
CA PHE A 413 -55.26 -22.29 -11.83
C PHE A 413 -54.09 -21.81 -12.70
N VAL A 414 -52.88 -21.87 -12.13
CA VAL A 414 -51.62 -21.74 -12.87
C VAL A 414 -50.66 -22.86 -12.47
N PRO A 415 -49.86 -23.39 -13.42
CA PRO A 415 -48.79 -24.31 -13.08
C PRO A 415 -47.79 -23.68 -12.10
N MET A 416 -47.25 -24.47 -11.17
CA MET A 416 -46.21 -24.01 -10.24
C MET A 416 -44.94 -23.54 -10.98
N GLN A 417 -44.69 -24.09 -12.16
CA GLN A 417 -43.60 -23.65 -13.03
C GLN A 417 -43.79 -22.20 -13.47
N THR A 418 -45.02 -21.76 -13.75
CA THR A 418 -45.34 -20.36 -14.09
C THR A 418 -45.02 -19.42 -12.93
N LEU A 419 -45.36 -19.78 -11.70
CA LEU A 419 -44.97 -19.00 -10.51
C LEU A 419 -43.44 -18.93 -10.34
N ASN A 420 -42.73 -20.02 -10.63
CA ASN A 420 -41.26 -20.02 -10.61
C ASN A 420 -40.64 -19.18 -11.73
N GLU A 421 -41.27 -19.12 -12.90
CA GLU A 421 -40.87 -18.27 -14.03
C GLU A 421 -41.09 -16.80 -13.68
N LEU A 422 -42.24 -16.42 -13.12
CA LEU A 422 -42.50 -15.07 -12.63
C LEU A 422 -41.48 -14.63 -11.58
N ARG A 423 -41.26 -15.47 -10.55
CA ARG A 423 -40.29 -15.19 -9.47
C ARG A 423 -38.88 -14.97 -10.02
N ARG A 424 -38.42 -15.83 -10.94
CA ARG A 424 -37.12 -15.68 -11.59
C ARG A 424 -37.07 -14.43 -12.46
N GLY A 425 -38.12 -14.19 -13.26
CA GLY A 425 -38.23 -13.02 -14.12
C GLY A 425 -38.11 -11.71 -13.36
N VAL A 426 -38.86 -11.53 -12.26
CA VAL A 426 -38.74 -10.29 -11.45
C VAL A 426 -37.38 -10.19 -10.77
N SER A 427 -36.83 -11.31 -10.27
CA SER A 427 -35.50 -11.32 -9.65
C SER A 427 -34.41 -10.90 -10.64
N ASP A 428 -34.39 -11.50 -11.84
CA ASP A 428 -33.37 -11.24 -12.86
C ASP A 428 -33.48 -9.79 -13.39
N GLN A 429 -34.71 -9.30 -13.60
CA GLN A 429 -34.94 -7.91 -13.99
C GLN A 429 -34.52 -6.93 -12.88
N LEU A 430 -34.83 -7.22 -11.61
CA LEU A 430 -34.37 -6.38 -10.49
C LEU A 430 -32.85 -6.34 -10.42
N VAL A 431 -32.17 -7.49 -10.54
CA VAL A 431 -30.70 -7.52 -10.54
C VAL A 431 -30.15 -6.62 -11.64
N LYS A 432 -30.71 -6.72 -12.84
CA LYS A 432 -30.31 -5.88 -13.98
C LYS A 432 -30.53 -4.39 -13.69
N GLU A 433 -31.74 -3.98 -13.33
CA GLU A 433 -32.08 -2.56 -13.08
C GLU A 433 -31.29 -1.97 -11.92
N MET A 434 -31.01 -2.76 -10.88
CA MET A 434 -30.24 -2.31 -9.71
C MET A 434 -28.75 -2.14 -10.00
N THR A 435 -28.21 -2.91 -10.95
CA THR A 435 -26.77 -2.92 -11.28
C THR A 435 -26.42 -2.08 -12.50
N GLU A 436 -27.37 -1.85 -13.42
CA GLU A 436 -27.18 -1.02 -14.62
C GLU A 436 -26.57 0.37 -14.34
N PRO A 437 -26.96 1.11 -13.28
CA PRO A 437 -26.38 2.43 -12.99
C PRO A 437 -24.88 2.43 -12.69
N TYR A 438 -24.31 1.27 -12.35
CA TYR A 438 -22.89 1.11 -12.07
C TYR A 438 -22.08 0.72 -13.31
N ARG A 439 -22.74 0.24 -14.37
CA ARG A 439 -22.07 -0.24 -15.59
C ARG A 439 -21.43 0.92 -16.33
N ARG A 440 -20.25 0.67 -16.89
CA ARG A 440 -19.49 1.64 -17.69
C ARG A 440 -19.11 1.04 -19.04
N LYS A 441 -18.80 1.90 -20.00
CA LYS A 441 -18.26 1.50 -21.29
C LYS A 441 -16.80 1.92 -21.36
N ALA A 442 -15.89 0.96 -21.48
CA ALA A 442 -14.49 1.29 -21.71
C ALA A 442 -14.32 1.85 -23.14
N ALA A 443 -13.64 2.98 -23.26
CA ALA A 443 -13.10 3.38 -24.55
C ALA A 443 -11.98 2.40 -24.96
N GLU A 444 -11.72 2.28 -26.27
CA GLU A 444 -10.53 1.55 -26.73
C GLU A 444 -9.28 2.13 -26.08
N LYS A 445 -8.32 1.25 -25.75
CA LYS A 445 -7.04 1.69 -25.18
C LYS A 445 -6.43 2.71 -26.15
N PRO A 446 -6.10 3.94 -25.71
CA PRO A 446 -5.50 4.93 -26.59
C PRO A 446 -4.23 4.38 -27.26
N GLU A 447 -4.26 4.20 -28.58
CA GLU A 447 -3.13 3.64 -29.35
C GLU A 447 -1.85 4.50 -29.26
N GLN A 448 -2.01 5.80 -29.03
CA GLN A 448 -0.91 6.78 -29.07
C GLN A 448 -0.07 6.87 -27.78
N GLU A 449 -0.49 6.27 -26.66
CA GLU A 449 0.31 6.31 -25.43
C GLU A 449 1.37 5.20 -25.35
N ALA A 450 1.31 4.18 -26.23
CA ALA A 450 2.18 3.01 -26.18
C ALA A 450 3.64 3.28 -26.63
N LYS A 451 3.99 4.54 -26.93
CA LYS A 451 5.35 4.97 -27.30
C LYS A 451 5.83 6.16 -26.46
N ALA A 452 5.70 6.09 -25.13
CA ALA A 452 6.59 6.88 -24.27
C ALA A 452 8.03 6.31 -24.25
N SER A 453 8.21 5.06 -24.70
CA SER A 453 9.49 4.40 -24.94
C SER A 453 9.97 4.58 -26.39
N GLY A 454 10.11 5.83 -26.83
CA GLY A 454 11.01 6.09 -27.95
C GLY A 454 12.41 5.73 -27.49
N LYS A 455 13.01 4.64 -27.99
CA LYS A 455 14.48 4.60 -28.05
C LYS A 455 14.87 5.93 -28.70
N PRO A 456 15.66 6.79 -28.05
CA PRO A 456 16.08 8.02 -28.69
C PRO A 456 16.74 7.65 -30.02
N ASP A 457 16.43 8.41 -31.07
CA ASP A 457 17.10 8.29 -32.37
C ASP A 457 18.60 8.08 -32.13
N GLN A 458 19.15 7.01 -32.70
CA GLN A 458 20.58 6.70 -32.58
C GLN A 458 21.46 7.87 -33.05
N GLU A 459 20.90 8.80 -33.82
CA GLU A 459 21.59 9.90 -34.49
C GLU A 459 21.86 11.13 -33.62
N SER A 460 21.21 11.31 -32.44
CA SER A 460 21.47 12.48 -31.57
C SER A 460 22.39 12.21 -30.37
N ARG A 461 23.01 11.03 -30.31
CA ARG A 461 23.91 10.62 -29.21
C ARG A 461 25.28 11.30 -29.36
N ALA A 462 25.36 12.58 -29.00
CA ALA A 462 26.66 13.11 -28.56
C ALA A 462 27.13 12.24 -27.39
N GLU A 463 28.36 11.71 -27.46
CA GLU A 463 28.98 10.87 -26.41
C GLU A 463 29.12 11.67 -25.09
N LYS A 464 28.02 11.83 -24.35
CA LYS A 464 28.08 12.35 -22.99
C LYS A 464 28.77 11.30 -22.13
N LYS A 465 29.94 11.68 -21.60
CA LYS A 465 30.69 10.85 -20.67
C LYS A 465 29.86 10.58 -19.41
N MET A 466 29.70 9.31 -19.06
CA MET A 466 29.04 8.87 -17.83
C MET A 466 29.70 9.50 -16.60
N GLU A 467 28.91 10.13 -15.73
CA GLU A 467 29.39 10.75 -14.50
C GLU A 467 29.66 9.70 -13.40
N LEU A 468 30.68 9.94 -12.57
CA LEU A 468 30.83 9.27 -11.29
C LEU A 468 30.37 10.21 -10.18
N THR A 469 29.35 9.79 -9.44
CA THR A 469 28.77 10.52 -8.32
C THR A 469 28.94 9.73 -7.03
N ALA A 470 28.84 10.38 -5.88
CA ALA A 470 28.91 9.70 -4.59
C ALA A 470 28.04 10.38 -3.54
N SER A 471 27.54 9.63 -2.57
CA SER A 471 26.82 10.18 -1.42
C SER A 471 27.62 10.03 -0.13
N ALA A 472 27.57 11.04 0.73
CA ALA A 472 28.09 10.99 2.09
C ALA A 472 26.97 11.27 3.09
N GLU A 473 26.97 10.58 4.22
CA GLU A 473 26.08 10.85 5.35
C GLU A 473 26.80 11.49 6.55
N THR A 474 28.14 11.51 6.54
CA THR A 474 28.97 12.10 7.60
C THR A 474 29.98 13.10 7.03
N ARG A 475 30.49 13.98 7.89
CA ARG A 475 31.54 14.93 7.49
C ARG A 475 32.85 14.23 7.11
N ALA A 476 33.17 13.11 7.75
CA ALA A 476 34.33 12.30 7.42
C ALA A 476 34.26 11.78 5.99
N GLN A 477 33.16 11.10 5.64
CA GLN A 477 32.91 10.63 4.28
C GLN A 477 32.97 11.78 3.26
N TRP A 478 32.29 12.90 3.55
CA TRP A 478 32.33 14.10 2.71
C TRP A 478 33.77 14.56 2.40
N ASN A 479 34.62 14.67 3.43
CA ASN A 479 36.01 15.09 3.24
C ASN A 479 36.78 14.10 2.36
N ALA A 480 36.61 12.79 2.54
CA ALA A 480 37.25 11.78 1.70
C ALA A 480 36.82 11.90 0.22
N LEU A 481 35.52 12.15 -0.05
CA LEU A 481 35.02 12.27 -1.42
C LEU A 481 35.50 13.53 -2.14
N LEU A 482 35.78 14.62 -1.42
CA LEU A 482 36.36 15.83 -2.01
C LEU A 482 37.76 15.58 -2.60
N GLU A 483 38.51 14.63 -2.04
CA GLU A 483 39.87 14.29 -2.48
C GLU A 483 39.90 13.43 -3.75
N ILE A 484 38.77 12.85 -4.18
CA ILE A 484 38.71 11.96 -5.36
C ILE A 484 38.39 12.79 -6.62
N PRO A 485 39.35 13.00 -7.55
CA PRO A 485 39.14 13.90 -8.69
C PRO A 485 38.03 13.47 -9.64
N GLU A 486 37.83 12.17 -9.81
CA GLU A 486 36.85 11.60 -10.75
C GLU A 486 35.40 11.80 -10.31
N ILE A 487 35.15 12.05 -9.02
CA ILE A 487 33.80 12.31 -8.51
C ILE A 487 33.39 13.73 -8.90
N THR A 488 32.39 13.84 -9.78
CA THR A 488 31.91 15.13 -10.29
C THR A 488 30.77 15.71 -9.45
N THR A 489 30.01 14.86 -8.77
CA THR A 489 28.86 15.28 -7.93
C THR A 489 28.87 14.56 -6.59
N ILE A 490 28.65 15.30 -5.50
CA ILE A 490 28.49 14.77 -4.15
C ILE A 490 27.06 15.02 -3.66
N TYR A 491 26.36 13.96 -3.29
CA TYR A 491 25.10 14.01 -2.54
C TYR A 491 25.42 14.09 -1.05
N ALA A 492 25.33 15.28 -0.47
CA ALA A 492 25.57 15.51 0.95
C ALA A 492 24.30 15.29 1.77
N GLY A 493 24.29 14.23 2.58
CA GLY A 493 23.25 14.04 3.59
C GLY A 493 23.23 15.20 4.57
N MET A 494 22.06 15.53 5.11
CA MET A 494 21.95 16.61 6.09
C MET A 494 22.85 16.39 7.32
N GLY A 495 23.16 15.14 7.66
CA GLY A 495 24.08 14.77 8.74
C GLY A 495 25.58 15.08 8.47
N CYS A 496 25.94 15.49 7.26
CA CYS A 496 27.28 16.03 6.97
C CYS A 496 27.52 17.39 7.64
N PHE A 497 26.45 18.08 8.05
CA PHE A 497 26.47 19.41 8.64
C PHE A 497 25.79 19.38 10.02
N LYS A 498 26.36 20.08 11.00
CA LYS A 498 25.80 20.18 12.34
C LYS A 498 24.50 20.98 12.29
N ARG A 499 23.45 20.52 12.98
CA ARG A 499 22.12 21.14 12.91
C ARG A 499 22.15 22.58 13.41
N GLU A 500 22.90 22.86 14.46
CA GLU A 500 22.94 24.16 15.15
C GLU A 500 23.54 25.27 14.28
N ILE A 501 24.37 24.90 13.31
CA ILE A 501 25.08 25.80 12.39
C ILE A 501 25.00 25.27 10.95
N PHE A 502 23.85 24.68 10.60
CA PHE A 502 23.66 23.95 9.35
C PHE A 502 23.93 24.83 8.13
N GLU A 503 23.35 26.03 8.10
CA GLU A 503 23.47 26.97 7.00
C GLU A 503 24.93 27.36 6.74
N GLU A 504 25.66 27.80 7.77
CA GLU A 504 27.06 28.19 7.67
C GLU A 504 27.95 27.03 7.18
N GLN A 505 27.75 25.82 7.71
CA GLN A 505 28.56 24.67 7.31
C GLN A 505 28.23 24.15 5.92
N ALA A 506 26.96 24.18 5.53
CA ALA A 506 26.51 23.80 4.20
C ALA A 506 27.05 24.80 3.16
N GLU A 507 26.95 26.10 3.41
CA GLU A 507 27.50 27.16 2.56
C GLU A 507 29.01 26.96 2.33
N LYS A 508 29.80 26.85 3.41
CA LYS A 508 31.24 26.61 3.33
C LYS A 508 31.57 25.32 2.56
N GLY A 509 30.80 24.25 2.80
CA GLY A 509 30.96 22.98 2.10
C GLY A 509 30.70 23.10 0.60
N ILE A 510 29.64 23.80 0.21
CA ILE A 510 29.27 24.00 -1.21
C ILE A 510 30.33 24.84 -1.93
N LEU A 511 30.78 25.94 -1.33
CA LEU A 511 31.83 26.78 -1.90
C LEU A 511 33.15 26.00 -2.06
N GLN A 512 33.55 25.23 -1.04
CA GLN A 512 34.73 24.37 -1.11
C GLN A 512 34.63 23.33 -2.24
N ALA A 513 33.49 22.65 -2.35
CA ALA A 513 33.27 21.66 -3.43
C ALA A 513 33.31 22.32 -4.81
N LYS A 514 32.75 23.53 -4.94
CA LYS A 514 32.75 24.31 -6.18
C LYS A 514 34.16 24.73 -6.59
N GLU A 515 35.01 25.14 -5.66
CA GLU A 515 36.44 25.43 -5.91
C GLU A 515 37.18 24.20 -6.46
N LEU A 516 36.79 23.01 -6.04
CA LEU A 516 37.31 21.72 -6.53
C LEU A 516 36.60 21.22 -7.81
N GLY A 517 35.73 22.03 -8.42
CA GLY A 517 35.01 21.69 -9.64
C GLY A 517 33.91 20.64 -9.46
N LYS A 518 33.40 20.45 -8.23
CA LYS A 518 32.38 19.46 -7.90
C LYS A 518 31.02 20.12 -7.68
N GLN A 519 29.97 19.44 -8.13
CA GLN A 519 28.58 19.81 -7.85
C GLN A 519 28.12 19.20 -6.53
N VAL A 520 27.25 19.90 -5.82
CA VAL A 520 26.70 19.44 -4.53
C VAL A 520 25.20 19.38 -4.62
N TYR A 521 24.62 18.26 -4.19
CA TYR A 521 23.18 18.10 -4.01
C TYR A 521 22.93 17.77 -2.54
N LEU A 522 21.91 18.40 -1.94
CA LEU A 522 21.48 18.04 -0.60
C LEU A 522 20.61 16.79 -0.65
N MET A 523 21.00 15.77 0.10
CA MET A 523 20.28 14.51 0.19
C MET A 523 19.33 14.56 1.38
N LEU A 524 18.04 14.61 1.08
CA LEU A 524 16.98 14.79 2.07
C LEU A 524 16.65 13.46 2.79
N PRO A 525 16.04 13.52 3.98
CA PRO A 525 15.76 12.32 4.79
C PRO A 525 14.93 11.27 4.05
N HIS A 526 15.09 9.98 4.43
CA HIS A 526 14.26 8.90 3.87
C HIS A 526 12.76 9.12 4.12
N VAL A 527 12.42 9.69 5.27
CA VAL A 527 11.05 10.04 5.66
C VAL A 527 11.03 11.48 6.12
N VAL A 528 10.09 12.24 5.59
CA VAL A 528 9.81 13.63 5.97
C VAL A 528 8.37 13.69 6.47
N ARG A 529 8.18 14.09 7.72
CA ARG A 529 6.85 14.27 8.33
C ARG A 529 6.43 15.74 8.26
N GLU A 530 5.18 15.98 8.64
CA GLU A 530 4.60 17.32 8.65
C GLU A 530 5.47 18.31 9.45
N GLY A 531 5.97 19.35 8.78
CA GLY A 531 6.77 20.41 9.38
C GLY A 531 8.29 20.19 9.38
N ASP A 532 8.78 18.97 9.12
CA ASP A 532 10.22 18.62 9.23
C ASP A 532 11.13 19.52 8.38
N LEU A 533 10.70 19.90 7.18
CA LEU A 533 11.49 20.74 6.26
C LEU A 533 11.18 22.25 6.38
N LYS A 534 10.17 22.64 7.16
CA LYS A 534 9.66 24.02 7.16
C LYS A 534 10.72 25.04 7.56
N GLU A 535 11.58 24.69 8.52
CA GLU A 535 12.66 25.55 9.02
C GLU A 535 13.77 25.78 7.98
N TYR A 536 13.89 24.92 6.97
CA TYR A 536 14.95 25.01 5.96
C TYR A 536 14.56 25.79 4.71
N ARG A 537 13.34 26.35 4.63
CA ARG A 537 12.84 27.00 3.41
C ARG A 537 13.75 28.14 2.93
N ASP A 538 14.14 29.03 3.83
CA ASP A 538 14.98 30.18 3.46
C ASP A 538 16.43 29.75 3.26
N THR A 539 16.96 28.88 4.14
CA THR A 539 18.27 28.28 3.97
C THR A 539 18.43 27.62 2.60
N PHE A 540 17.46 26.81 2.14
CA PHE A 540 17.53 26.17 0.82
C PHE A 540 17.57 27.17 -0.34
N ARG A 541 16.90 28.33 -0.23
CA ARG A 541 17.01 29.41 -1.22
C ARG A 541 18.42 30.01 -1.22
N CYS A 542 18.94 30.37 -0.05
CA CYS A 542 20.29 30.90 0.09
C CYS A 542 21.33 29.93 -0.48
N LEU A 543 21.23 28.64 -0.15
CA LEU A 543 22.14 27.61 -0.66
C LEU A 543 22.04 27.46 -2.19
N LYS A 544 20.86 27.60 -2.78
CA LYS A 544 20.69 27.62 -4.25
C LYS A 544 21.37 28.83 -4.88
N GLU A 545 21.28 30.02 -4.29
CA GLU A 545 21.90 31.25 -4.81
C GLU A 545 23.43 31.17 -4.87
N ILE A 546 24.07 30.51 -3.89
CA ILE A 546 25.54 30.35 -3.85
C ILE A 546 26.06 29.22 -4.77
N GLY A 547 25.16 28.40 -5.32
CA GLY A 547 25.49 27.37 -6.31
C GLY A 547 25.26 25.93 -5.87
N LEU A 548 24.35 25.66 -4.93
CA LEU A 548 23.85 24.29 -4.72
C LEU A 548 23.24 23.76 -6.03
N GLY A 549 23.66 22.56 -6.44
CA GLY A 549 23.17 21.90 -7.66
C GLY A 549 21.70 21.53 -7.56
N GLY A 550 21.27 21.03 -6.39
CA GLY A 550 19.87 20.70 -6.15
C GLY A 550 19.66 19.76 -4.97
N PHE A 551 18.66 18.88 -5.07
CA PHE A 551 18.24 17.99 -4.01
C PHE A 551 18.08 16.54 -4.49
N LEU A 552 18.57 15.57 -3.72
CA LEU A 552 18.23 14.16 -3.88
C LEU A 552 17.09 13.82 -2.90
N ILE A 553 15.93 13.47 -3.44
CA ILE A 553 14.71 13.21 -2.65
C ILE A 553 14.35 11.74 -2.59
N ARG A 554 13.62 11.36 -1.54
CA ARG A 554 13.29 9.95 -1.23
C ARG A 554 11.81 9.70 -0.96
N ASN A 555 10.99 10.74 -0.96
CA ASN A 555 9.56 10.71 -0.61
C ASN A 555 8.80 11.87 -1.27
N LEU A 556 7.46 11.76 -1.30
CA LEU A 556 6.57 12.72 -1.95
C LEU A 556 6.47 14.05 -1.19
N GLU A 557 6.70 14.05 0.12
CA GLU A 557 6.69 15.25 0.95
C GLU A 557 7.84 16.19 0.55
N SER A 558 9.03 15.64 0.34
CA SER A 558 10.19 16.38 -0.15
C SER A 558 9.96 16.95 -1.54
N PHE A 559 9.40 16.13 -2.46
CA PHE A 559 9.04 16.59 -3.80
C PHE A 559 8.08 17.78 -3.73
N SER A 560 6.98 17.62 -3.00
CA SER A 560 5.91 18.62 -2.91
C SER A 560 6.40 19.90 -2.27
N PHE A 561 7.21 19.80 -1.22
CA PHE A 561 7.83 20.96 -0.55
C PHE A 561 8.72 21.77 -1.49
N LEU A 562 9.58 21.10 -2.28
CA LEU A 562 10.47 21.77 -3.23
C LEU A 562 9.72 22.32 -4.44
N LYS A 563 8.67 21.62 -4.92
CA LYS A 563 7.79 22.13 -5.99
C LYS A 563 7.03 23.38 -5.56
N GLU A 564 6.53 23.44 -4.33
CA GLU A 564 5.94 24.66 -3.74
C GLU A 564 6.95 25.83 -3.65
N MET A 565 8.25 25.56 -3.75
CA MET A 565 9.32 26.56 -3.79
C MET A 565 9.80 26.91 -5.21
N GLY A 566 9.24 26.28 -6.25
CA GLY A 566 9.68 26.44 -7.65
C GLY A 566 11.01 25.76 -7.97
N MET A 567 11.39 24.74 -7.18
CA MET A 567 12.66 24.02 -7.28
C MET A 567 12.50 22.62 -7.88
N GLU A 568 11.37 22.31 -8.54
CA GLU A 568 11.11 20.98 -9.12
C GLU A 568 12.17 20.55 -10.15
N LYS A 569 12.77 21.51 -10.85
CA LYS A 569 13.86 21.29 -11.83
C LYS A 569 15.22 20.99 -11.20
N ASP A 570 15.35 21.21 -9.89
CA ASP A 570 16.56 20.94 -9.12
C ASP A 570 16.50 19.57 -8.42
N ILE A 571 15.48 18.76 -8.72
CA ILE A 571 15.25 17.48 -8.04
C ILE A 571 15.87 16.32 -8.81
N ARG A 572 16.61 15.48 -8.08
CA ARG A 572 16.94 14.10 -8.47
C ARG A 572 16.20 13.13 -7.56
N LEU A 573 15.66 12.06 -8.13
CA LEU A 573 14.99 11.00 -7.37
C LEU A 573 16.00 9.97 -6.91
N ASP A 574 15.88 9.55 -5.66
CA ASP A 574 16.53 8.34 -5.16
C ASP A 574 15.68 7.09 -5.45
N TYR A 575 16.23 5.91 -5.21
CA TYR A 575 15.64 4.61 -5.54
C TYR A 575 14.24 4.36 -4.93
N SER A 576 13.90 5.05 -3.83
CA SER A 576 12.65 4.86 -3.09
C SER A 576 11.46 5.62 -3.68
N VAL A 577 11.72 6.55 -4.59
CA VAL A 577 10.68 7.16 -5.45
C VAL A 577 10.67 6.36 -6.75
N TYR A 578 9.89 5.28 -6.73
CA TYR A 578 9.99 4.23 -7.73
C TYR A 578 9.70 4.70 -9.16
N THR A 579 10.62 4.38 -10.05
CA THR A 579 10.46 4.52 -11.50
C THR A 579 10.51 3.16 -12.20
N TYR A 580 9.77 2.15 -11.75
CA TYR A 580 9.92 0.75 -12.21
C TYR A 580 9.69 0.50 -13.72
N ASN A 581 8.96 1.40 -14.37
CA ASN A 581 8.57 1.34 -15.78
C ASN A 581 8.74 2.72 -16.43
N SER A 582 8.71 2.76 -17.76
CA SER A 582 8.91 3.97 -18.56
C SER A 582 7.83 5.03 -18.30
N ARG A 583 6.58 4.62 -18.04
CA ARG A 583 5.52 5.58 -17.67
C ARG A 583 5.78 6.30 -16.36
N ALA A 584 6.31 5.59 -15.36
CA ALA A 584 6.71 6.20 -14.10
C ALA A 584 7.89 7.16 -14.31
N GLN A 585 8.86 6.83 -15.16
CA GLN A 585 9.94 7.76 -15.53
C GLN A 585 9.40 9.02 -16.23
N ALA A 586 8.57 8.84 -17.26
CA ALA A 586 7.96 9.93 -18.02
C ALA A 586 7.09 10.83 -17.13
N PHE A 587 6.33 10.25 -16.20
CA PHE A 587 5.56 10.99 -15.21
C PHE A 587 6.44 11.98 -14.45
N TRP A 588 7.60 11.54 -13.93
CA TRP A 588 8.48 12.43 -13.18
C TRP A 588 9.17 13.48 -14.06
N GLN A 589 9.51 13.14 -15.30
CA GLN A 589 10.04 14.10 -16.27
C GLN A 589 9.01 15.22 -16.56
N GLU A 590 7.73 14.88 -16.71
CA GLU A 590 6.64 15.85 -16.86
C GLU A 590 6.44 16.72 -15.62
N GLN A 591 6.79 16.21 -14.44
CA GLN A 591 6.83 17.00 -13.20
C GLN A 591 8.05 17.95 -13.12
N GLY A 592 8.94 17.94 -14.12
CA GLY A 592 10.14 18.77 -14.17
C GLY A 592 11.37 18.17 -13.50
N VAL A 593 11.30 16.93 -12.99
CA VAL A 593 12.42 16.28 -12.29
C VAL A 593 13.60 16.07 -13.24
N GLN A 594 14.81 16.36 -12.74
CA GLN A 594 16.04 16.33 -13.54
C GLN A 594 16.50 14.92 -13.89
N ARG A 595 16.49 13.98 -12.94
CA ARG A 595 17.10 12.64 -13.06
C ARG A 595 16.44 11.65 -12.11
N ASP A 596 16.28 10.39 -12.51
CA ASP A 596 15.87 9.30 -11.61
C ASP A 596 17.03 8.37 -11.24
N THR A 597 16.87 7.63 -10.14
CA THR A 597 17.77 6.52 -9.77
C THR A 597 17.09 5.20 -10.10
N VAL A 598 17.81 4.30 -10.79
CA VAL A 598 17.29 2.98 -11.15
C VAL A 598 16.90 2.19 -9.88
N PRO A 599 15.67 1.67 -9.78
CA PRO A 599 15.22 0.91 -8.61
C PRO A 599 16.07 -0.34 -8.32
N TYR A 600 16.40 -0.57 -7.04
CA TYR A 600 17.27 -1.68 -6.62
C TYR A 600 16.77 -3.09 -6.93
N GLU A 601 15.48 -3.25 -7.19
CA GLU A 601 14.82 -4.54 -7.40
C GLU A 601 14.73 -4.96 -8.87
N LEU A 602 15.23 -4.14 -9.80
CA LEU A 602 15.36 -4.50 -11.21
C LEU A 602 16.67 -5.25 -11.45
N ASN A 603 16.61 -6.32 -12.27
CA ASN A 603 17.78 -7.05 -12.73
C ASN A 603 18.36 -6.49 -14.03
N GLU A 604 19.50 -7.01 -14.48
CA GLU A 604 20.21 -6.55 -15.67
C GLU A 604 19.33 -6.52 -16.94
N ARG A 605 18.47 -7.53 -17.12
CA ARG A 605 17.59 -7.63 -18.30
C ARG A 605 16.46 -6.60 -18.25
N GLU A 606 15.92 -6.38 -17.07
CA GLU A 606 14.86 -5.40 -16.84
C GLU A 606 15.40 -3.97 -16.98
N ILE A 607 16.62 -3.71 -16.48
CA ILE A 607 17.32 -2.44 -16.64
C ILE A 607 17.64 -2.18 -18.12
N GLY A 608 18.12 -3.19 -18.85
CA GLY A 608 18.46 -3.07 -20.27
C GLY A 608 17.26 -2.79 -21.20
N LYS A 609 16.02 -2.97 -20.72
CA LYS A 609 14.79 -2.62 -21.45
C LYS A 609 14.36 -1.17 -21.25
N ARG A 610 14.93 -0.46 -20.28
CA ARG A 610 14.59 0.93 -19.95
C ARG A 610 15.46 1.90 -20.71
N ASP A 611 14.97 3.12 -20.87
CA ASP A 611 15.84 4.24 -21.19
C ASP A 611 16.52 4.72 -19.90
N ASN A 612 17.85 4.51 -19.83
CA ASN A 612 18.67 4.94 -18.70
C ASN A 612 19.55 6.15 -19.05
N THR A 613 19.40 6.75 -20.24
CA THR A 613 20.26 7.87 -20.70
C THR A 613 20.13 9.12 -19.84
N ASN A 614 19.07 9.22 -19.03
CA ASN A 614 18.89 10.22 -18.00
C ASN A 614 18.66 9.61 -16.60
N SER A 615 19.20 8.41 -16.34
CA SER A 615 19.10 7.72 -15.05
C SER A 615 20.47 7.54 -14.40
N GLU A 616 20.49 7.47 -13.07
CA GLU A 616 21.65 7.14 -12.26
C GLU A 616 21.56 5.70 -11.74
N MET A 617 22.67 4.97 -11.75
CA MET A 617 22.76 3.60 -11.22
C MET A 617 23.68 3.54 -10.00
N VAL A 618 23.20 2.98 -8.89
CA VAL A 618 24.07 2.74 -7.72
C VAL A 618 24.91 1.49 -7.98
N VAL A 619 26.23 1.63 -7.86
CA VAL A 619 27.19 0.56 -8.13
C VAL A 619 27.96 0.10 -6.87
N TYR A 620 27.87 0.89 -5.80
CA TYR A 620 28.42 0.57 -4.49
C TYR A 620 27.50 1.04 -3.36
N GLY A 621 27.47 0.30 -2.25
CA GLY A 621 26.99 0.78 -0.95
C GLY A 621 26.18 -0.25 -0.17
N TYR A 622 26.05 -0.05 1.14
CA TYR A 622 25.14 -0.85 1.96
C TYR A 622 23.68 -0.53 1.60
N LEU A 623 22.99 -1.46 0.94
CA LEU A 623 21.62 -1.24 0.49
C LEU A 623 20.66 -1.15 1.69
N PRO A 624 19.81 -0.10 1.78
CA PRO A 624 18.78 -0.01 2.80
C PRO A 624 17.69 -1.07 2.56
N MET A 625 17.43 -1.87 3.60
CA MET A 625 16.47 -2.98 3.55
C MET A 625 15.13 -2.64 4.19
N MET A 626 15.10 -1.79 5.22
CA MET A 626 13.87 -1.30 5.85
C MET A 626 14.10 0.10 6.40
N VAL A 627 13.15 1.00 6.15
CA VAL A 627 13.03 2.27 6.87
C VAL A 627 11.87 2.18 7.86
N SER A 628 12.12 2.48 9.14
CA SER A 628 11.18 2.20 10.23
C SER A 628 11.00 3.40 11.17
N ALA A 629 9.77 3.63 11.63
CA ALA A 629 9.48 4.55 12.73
C ALA A 629 9.89 3.97 14.09
N GLN A 630 9.94 2.64 14.22
CA GLN A 630 10.49 1.97 15.40
C GLN A 630 12.01 2.09 15.43
N CYS A 631 12.55 2.23 16.64
CA CYS A 631 13.98 2.31 16.90
C CYS A 631 14.38 1.13 17.81
N VAL A 632 15.25 0.25 17.32
CA VAL A 632 15.69 -0.95 18.07
C VAL A 632 16.33 -0.56 19.40
N GLN A 633 17.15 0.52 19.40
CA GLN A 633 17.72 1.08 20.63
C GLN A 633 16.63 1.43 21.65
N LYS A 634 15.62 2.22 21.25
CA LYS A 634 14.53 2.61 22.14
C LYS A 634 13.74 1.41 22.65
N ASN A 635 13.45 0.46 21.77
CA ASN A 635 12.58 -0.67 22.09
C ASN A 635 13.23 -1.68 23.06
N LEU A 636 14.58 -1.76 23.06
CA LEU A 636 15.31 -2.70 23.89
C LEU A 636 15.94 -2.05 25.14
N ASN A 637 16.50 -0.85 25.02
CA ASN A 637 17.29 -0.21 26.09
C ASN A 637 16.82 1.23 26.41
N GLY A 638 15.71 1.71 25.85
CA GLY A 638 15.26 3.09 26.02
C GLY A 638 15.93 4.09 25.07
N CYS A 639 15.36 5.29 24.98
CA CYS A 639 15.85 6.33 24.08
C CYS A 639 17.04 7.07 24.70
N ASN A 640 18.13 7.18 23.94
CA ASN A 640 19.35 7.91 24.32
C ASN A 640 19.48 9.27 23.60
N HIS A 641 18.45 9.69 22.84
CA HIS A 641 18.40 10.93 22.06
C HIS A 641 19.61 11.20 21.15
N SER A 642 20.36 10.16 20.79
CA SER A 642 21.61 10.28 20.06
C SER A 642 21.77 9.18 19.01
N TYR A 643 22.75 9.35 18.13
CA TYR A 643 23.09 8.36 17.13
C TYR A 643 23.40 6.99 17.77
N SER A 644 22.82 5.94 17.20
CA SER A 644 23.03 4.56 17.58
C SER A 644 23.24 3.72 16.32
N LEU A 645 24.28 2.89 16.36
CA LEU A 645 24.50 1.80 15.41
C LEU A 645 24.31 0.48 16.14
N VAL A 646 23.16 -0.14 15.92
CA VAL A 646 22.81 -1.46 16.47
C VAL A 646 23.10 -2.52 15.42
N ARG A 647 23.56 -3.70 15.83
CA ARG A 647 23.78 -4.85 14.95
C ARG A 647 22.76 -5.93 15.25
N LEU A 648 21.92 -6.27 14.27
CA LEU A 648 20.96 -7.37 14.37
C LEU A 648 21.58 -8.64 13.84
N LYS A 649 21.71 -9.66 14.69
CA LYS A 649 22.15 -10.99 14.32
C LYS A 649 20.95 -11.88 14.06
N ASP A 650 20.88 -12.48 12.88
CA ASP A 650 19.82 -13.43 12.54
C ASP A 650 20.15 -14.87 12.98
N ARG A 651 19.20 -15.78 12.73
CA ARG A 651 19.36 -17.23 12.99
C ARG A 651 20.47 -17.92 12.17
N MET A 652 20.96 -17.29 11.10
CA MET A 652 22.06 -17.79 10.27
C MET A 652 23.41 -17.21 10.70
N GLY A 653 23.44 -16.38 11.75
CA GLY A 653 24.64 -15.72 12.23
C GLY A 653 25.08 -14.52 11.39
N LYS A 654 24.25 -14.03 10.46
CA LYS A 654 24.51 -12.83 9.67
C LYS A 654 24.14 -11.58 10.48
N TYR A 655 24.94 -10.53 10.35
CA TYR A 655 24.75 -9.26 11.05
C TYR A 655 24.24 -8.19 10.10
N PHE A 656 23.19 -7.48 10.51
CA PHE A 656 22.60 -6.37 9.77
C PHE A 656 22.76 -5.07 10.57
N PRO A 657 23.44 -4.05 10.04
CA PRO A 657 23.56 -2.75 10.71
C PRO A 657 22.20 -2.03 10.74
N VAL A 658 21.88 -1.42 11.88
CA VAL A 658 20.70 -0.59 12.09
C VAL A 658 21.14 0.77 12.57
N LYS A 659 20.96 1.77 11.73
CA LYS A 659 21.35 3.16 11.99
C LYS A 659 20.14 3.97 12.44
N SER A 660 20.23 4.68 13.56
CA SER A 660 19.22 5.64 13.98
C SER A 660 19.46 7.03 13.40
N TYR A 661 18.37 7.69 13.00
CA TYR A 661 18.34 9.08 12.51
C TYR A 661 17.47 9.89 13.48
N CYS A 662 18.10 10.43 14.52
CA CYS A 662 17.38 11.01 15.67
C CYS A 662 16.67 12.33 15.35
N THR A 663 17.15 13.11 14.38
CA THR A 663 16.53 14.39 13.99
C THR A 663 15.08 14.21 13.50
N SER A 664 14.84 13.20 12.65
CA SER A 664 13.50 12.87 12.14
C SER A 664 12.89 11.64 12.81
N CYS A 665 13.59 11.07 13.81
CA CYS A 665 13.20 9.89 14.60
C CYS A 665 12.75 8.69 13.74
N TYR A 666 13.62 8.23 12.85
CA TYR A 666 13.48 6.95 12.14
C TYR A 666 14.76 6.11 12.26
N SER A 667 14.71 4.87 11.82
CA SER A 667 15.87 3.99 11.71
C SER A 667 15.91 3.30 10.35
N VAL A 668 17.11 2.96 9.88
CA VAL A 668 17.33 2.21 8.64
C VAL A 668 18.10 0.96 8.96
N ILE A 669 17.57 -0.18 8.53
CA ILE A 669 18.28 -1.47 8.54
C ILE A 669 18.97 -1.61 7.20
N TYR A 670 20.28 -1.84 7.22
CA TYR A 670 21.13 -2.00 6.05
C TYR A 670 21.48 -3.46 5.81
N ASN A 671 21.75 -3.81 4.55
CA ASN A 671 22.17 -5.16 4.19
C ASN A 671 23.47 -5.56 4.91
N SER A 672 23.70 -6.86 5.07
CA SER A 672 24.89 -7.37 5.77
C SER A 672 26.17 -7.20 4.95
N LEU A 673 26.06 -7.21 3.63
CA LEU A 673 27.15 -6.95 2.68
C LEU A 673 26.80 -5.75 1.80
N PRO A 674 27.78 -4.90 1.45
CA PRO A 674 27.55 -3.81 0.50
C PRO A 674 27.37 -4.36 -0.92
N LEU A 675 26.59 -3.65 -1.72
CA LEU A 675 26.58 -3.81 -3.17
C LEU A 675 27.97 -3.47 -3.71
N GLY A 676 28.45 -4.25 -4.68
CA GLY A 676 29.66 -3.92 -5.41
C GLY A 676 29.62 -4.50 -6.82
N LEU A 677 29.51 -3.63 -7.82
CA LEU A 677 29.39 -3.99 -9.23
C LEU A 677 30.67 -3.72 -10.04
N VAL A 678 31.84 -4.00 -9.45
CA VAL A 678 33.15 -3.76 -10.09
C VAL A 678 33.34 -4.62 -11.35
N LYS A 679 32.96 -5.91 -11.28
CA LYS A 679 33.12 -6.87 -12.39
C LYS A 679 32.08 -6.66 -13.50
N GLU A 680 31.03 -5.91 -13.22
CA GLU A 680 29.89 -5.65 -14.10
C GLU A 680 30.00 -4.26 -14.76
N ALA A 681 31.12 -3.55 -14.59
CA ALA A 681 31.27 -2.17 -15.06
C ALA A 681 31.05 -2.01 -16.58
N ASP A 682 31.55 -2.93 -17.40
CA ASP A 682 31.36 -2.87 -18.86
C ASP A 682 29.90 -3.12 -19.28
N GLU A 683 29.24 -4.04 -18.60
CA GLU A 683 27.81 -4.31 -18.83
C GLU A 683 26.96 -3.10 -18.41
N ILE A 684 27.28 -2.46 -17.28
CA ILE A 684 26.62 -1.23 -16.83
C ILE A 684 26.84 -0.09 -17.83
N ARG A 685 28.06 0.08 -18.35
CA ARG A 685 28.32 1.06 -19.43
C ARG A 685 27.46 0.79 -20.67
N SER A 686 27.26 -0.48 -21.03
CA SER A 686 26.42 -0.86 -22.17
C SER A 686 24.92 -0.55 -21.97
N MET A 687 24.48 -0.31 -20.73
CA MET A 687 23.12 0.17 -20.43
C MET A 687 22.99 1.70 -20.57
N HIS A 688 24.08 2.40 -20.84
CA HIS A 688 24.16 3.85 -21.07
C HIS A 688 23.54 4.72 -19.94
N PRO A 689 23.81 4.45 -18.65
CA PRO A 689 23.35 5.35 -17.59
C PRO A 689 24.02 6.72 -17.70
N ALA A 690 23.29 7.79 -17.34
CA ALA A 690 23.85 9.13 -17.27
C ALA A 690 24.97 9.23 -16.21
N ALA A 691 24.81 8.47 -15.12
CA ALA A 691 25.72 8.46 -14.00
C ALA A 691 25.74 7.12 -13.26
N VAL A 692 26.85 6.84 -12.59
CA VAL A 692 26.96 5.80 -11.58
C VAL A 692 27.27 6.40 -10.21
N ARG A 693 26.66 5.86 -9.15
CA ARG A 693 26.74 6.39 -7.79
C ARG A 693 27.37 5.42 -6.80
N LEU A 694 28.24 5.94 -5.94
CA LEU A 694 28.77 5.27 -4.76
C LEU A 694 28.04 5.75 -3.50
N ASN A 695 27.36 4.85 -2.78
CA ASN A 695 26.57 5.21 -1.60
C ASN A 695 27.29 4.88 -0.29
N PHE A 696 27.86 5.88 0.39
CA PHE A 696 28.47 5.72 1.71
C PHE A 696 27.49 6.07 2.83
N THR A 697 27.46 5.24 3.87
CA THR A 697 26.50 5.23 4.98
C THR A 697 27.17 5.03 6.34
N ILE A 698 27.81 3.88 6.57
CA ILE A 698 28.40 3.44 7.85
C ILE A 698 29.93 3.31 7.79
N GLU A 699 30.49 3.44 6.58
CA GLU A 699 31.90 3.40 6.28
C GLU A 699 32.65 4.54 6.98
N THR A 700 33.85 4.23 7.46
CA THR A 700 34.80 5.18 8.05
C THR A 700 35.44 6.07 6.98
N LEU A 701 36.24 7.06 7.42
CA LEU A 701 37.00 7.94 6.52
C LEU A 701 37.90 7.12 5.56
N GLU A 702 38.70 6.21 6.11
CA GLU A 702 39.67 5.41 5.35
C GLU A 702 38.96 4.46 4.38
N GLU A 703 37.96 3.71 4.85
CA GLU A 703 37.16 2.83 3.99
C GLU A 703 36.51 3.63 2.84
N THR A 704 36.00 4.83 3.13
CA THR A 704 35.40 5.68 2.09
C THR A 704 36.42 6.07 1.04
N LYS A 705 37.61 6.48 1.45
CA LYS A 705 38.69 6.92 0.55
C LYS A 705 39.18 5.77 -0.33
N GLU A 706 39.48 4.62 0.27
CA GLU A 706 39.96 3.43 -0.44
C GLU A 706 38.94 2.93 -1.47
N ILE A 707 37.68 2.78 -1.05
CA ILE A 707 36.61 2.27 -1.91
C ILE A 707 36.30 3.27 -3.04
N ALA A 708 36.20 4.56 -2.72
CA ALA A 708 35.95 5.58 -3.74
C ALA A 708 37.05 5.61 -4.81
N ALA A 709 38.33 5.53 -4.40
CA ALA A 709 39.45 5.44 -5.33
C ALA A 709 39.40 4.17 -6.19
N ALA A 710 39.07 3.01 -5.61
CA ALA A 710 38.97 1.75 -6.32
C ALA A 710 37.86 1.76 -7.39
N PHE A 711 36.67 2.24 -7.03
CA PHE A 711 35.56 2.38 -7.97
C PHE A 711 35.81 3.46 -9.03
N ALA A 712 36.47 4.57 -8.67
CA ALA A 712 36.91 5.56 -9.65
C ALA A 712 37.88 4.97 -10.67
N GLY A 713 38.87 4.18 -10.23
CA GLY A 713 39.78 3.45 -11.10
C GLY A 713 39.03 2.52 -12.08
N THR A 714 38.04 1.78 -11.58
CA THR A 714 37.26 0.85 -12.39
C THR A 714 36.37 1.58 -13.40
N TYR A 715 35.54 2.51 -12.94
CA TYR A 715 34.50 3.13 -13.73
C TYR A 715 35.00 4.25 -14.64
N CYS A 716 36.06 4.96 -14.25
CA CYS A 716 36.60 6.09 -15.01
C CYS A 716 37.91 5.79 -15.76
N LYS A 717 38.73 4.85 -15.28
CA LYS A 717 40.06 4.54 -15.86
C LYS A 717 40.17 3.14 -16.47
N GLY A 718 39.17 2.28 -16.28
CA GLY A 718 39.20 0.89 -16.76
C GLY A 718 40.20 -0.01 -16.01
N ILE A 719 40.69 0.43 -14.84
CA ILE A 719 41.62 -0.33 -14.02
C ILE A 719 40.80 -1.12 -13.00
N ALA A 720 40.70 -2.44 -13.19
CA ALA A 720 40.07 -3.32 -12.23
C ALA A 720 40.94 -3.40 -10.96
N VAL A 721 40.47 -2.81 -9.86
CA VAL A 721 41.12 -2.94 -8.56
C VAL A 721 40.65 -4.22 -7.89
N PRO A 722 41.55 -5.10 -7.41
CA PRO A 722 41.18 -6.32 -6.69
C PRO A 722 40.31 -5.99 -5.48
N ALA A 723 39.21 -6.72 -5.30
CA ALA A 723 38.36 -6.56 -4.12
C ALA A 723 38.92 -7.39 -2.97
N GLU A 724 39.49 -6.74 -1.95
CA GLU A 724 39.75 -7.38 -0.66
C GLU A 724 38.45 -7.60 0.15
N GLN A 725 37.38 -6.88 -0.21
CA GLN A 725 36.07 -6.90 0.45
C GLN A 725 35.06 -7.81 -0.29
N GLU A 726 34.23 -8.53 0.47
CA GLU A 726 33.11 -9.32 -0.07
C GLU A 726 31.93 -8.40 -0.44
N TYR A 727 31.44 -8.53 -1.68
CA TYR A 727 30.31 -7.76 -2.21
C TYR A 727 29.12 -8.64 -2.56
N THR A 728 27.91 -8.16 -2.29
CA THR A 728 26.71 -8.69 -2.94
C THR A 728 26.51 -8.05 -4.32
N LYS A 729 25.81 -8.74 -5.22
CA LYS A 729 25.33 -8.19 -6.49
C LYS A 729 23.90 -7.66 -6.39
N GLY A 730 23.30 -7.67 -5.20
CA GLY A 730 21.92 -7.26 -4.98
C GLY A 730 20.97 -8.05 -5.90
N HIS A 731 20.12 -7.34 -6.63
CA HIS A 731 19.24 -7.94 -7.65
C HIS A 731 19.78 -7.82 -9.08
N PHE A 732 20.95 -7.21 -9.29
CA PHE A 732 21.52 -7.06 -10.64
C PHE A 732 21.67 -8.41 -11.36
N ARG A 733 21.89 -9.50 -10.62
CA ARG A 733 21.97 -10.88 -11.15
C ARG A 733 20.83 -11.79 -10.71
N ARG A 734 19.82 -11.26 -10.01
CA ARG A 734 18.75 -12.06 -9.42
C ARG A 734 17.41 -11.42 -9.69
N LYS A 735 16.53 -12.15 -10.35
CA LYS A 735 15.15 -11.72 -10.58
C LYS A 735 14.38 -11.62 -9.27
N VAL A 736 13.62 -10.54 -9.14
CA VAL A 736 12.62 -10.37 -8.09
C VAL A 736 11.29 -10.96 -8.53
N GLU A 737 10.72 -11.75 -7.62
CA GLU A 737 9.35 -12.24 -7.69
C GLU A 737 8.36 -11.15 -7.30
#